data_AF-A0A432VW89-F1
#
_entry.id   AF-A0A432VW89-F1
#
_cell.length_a   1.000
_cell.length_b   1.000
_cell.length_c   1.000
_cell.angle_alpha   90.00
_cell.angle_beta   90.00
_cell.angle_gamma   90.00
#
_symmetry.space_group_name_H-M   'P 1'
#
loop_
_entity.id
_entity.type
_entity.pdbx_description
1 polymer ?
#
loop_
_entity_poly.entity_id
_entity_poly.type
_entity_poly.pdbx_seq_one_letter_code
_entity_poly.pdbx_strand_id
1 'polypeptide(L)'
;MYNSKTIKSSLAAIVVALGLAGCGGGDDVKTVSDFEAVDTTAPVEDWQLVWSDEFDSGRIDTNKWNFEVDCRGGGNQEQQCYTDNPENAFVSDGTLKIVALPAEEGAQLPYTSARLNSRYKGDFKYGRIEVRAKMPSGQGTWPAAWMMPTDEVYGGWPKSGEIDIVEAVNLGTETEDGGVETRVYGTLHYGRDWPNNSNSGKDYALPDGASPADDFHTYAIEWQEGEIRWYVDGYLYQTQTQSLTRTNSRGELVGLRHRGWFAEFFNQSTGDLEVSYGPEPFDQRFYLLLNLAVGGDWPENVNELGIDAEAFTNGQTFEVDYVRVYECASNPDTGRGCETIRAGYKDEDTYVTGDAPIPSPPSDGVPRNLTIFDGTPNPSWPAWDCCGGSTPELVDDEERGPAYQFVVGSEPTVMGFVSREAFITDPEGTPSPFDATPILENGKVKFDIKVLSQPNADSTWLFKIESNETSSEVELPITASEEGVAPATGEWQTVTYGLQELADAGLDVSGIDVIMVFPAWGTGEGAEYLLTNVKIEAPLGPSPELVLFDGAENPDWPMWDCCAGSSPMVVEDDERGPVGQFSIGGEPTVMGFKPVEDSGIQFDATAILVDGVVQFDLKVVEPPLSSEATWLFKIESDGATTEVELPLADGNGGTAPVVGEWATYTFSLQALSDAGLDVSAIDVVMMFPAWGTGEGTVYQVDEARIYNPSAGMEGLTIFRNNIVSGWNLWDCCAGTEPQVVDAGEPYGSVAQFEIPGWPETVLGFQADEDVSFDASSLMGNGVISFDMRIVQQPSGGETDWLFKVESTGAATEFEVPLANGNFGSLPATGEWARFTFSLQDMFDAGLDLTDINVIMVFPAWGTGQGTVYQIDNVEITNF
;
A
#
# COMPACT_ATOMS: atom_id res chain seq x y z
N MET A 1 -82.46 0.75 18.89
CA MET A 1 -81.37 0.36 19.81
C MET A 1 -80.40 -0.51 19.02
N TYR A 2 -79.13 -0.23 18.73
CA TYR A 2 -78.25 0.95 18.76
C TYR A 2 -77.34 0.83 17.49
N ASN A 3 -76.93 1.96 16.90
CA ASN A 3 -76.47 2.21 15.51
C ASN A 3 -75.18 1.50 15.00
N SER A 4 -75.15 0.97 13.75
CA SER A 4 -74.58 1.52 12.46
C SER A 4 -73.04 1.68 12.47
N LYS A 5 -72.23 1.23 11.49
CA LYS A 5 -72.38 1.14 10.01
C LYS A 5 -71.25 0.27 9.44
N THR A 6 -71.52 -0.44 8.34
CA THR A 6 -70.55 -1.25 7.58
C THR A 6 -70.34 -0.62 6.21
N ILE A 7 -69.09 -0.47 5.75
CA ILE A 7 -68.80 -0.25 4.33
C ILE A 7 -67.57 -1.07 3.93
N LYS A 8 -67.77 -1.92 2.91
CA LYS A 8 -66.75 -2.58 2.10
C LYS A 8 -66.60 -1.87 0.76
N SER A 9 -65.42 -2.04 0.20
CA SER A 9 -64.87 -1.66 -1.10
C SER A 9 -65.73 -1.91 -2.35
N SER A 10 -65.56 -1.05 -3.38
CA SER A 10 -64.88 -1.39 -4.65
C SER A 10 -65.03 -0.35 -5.78
N LEU A 11 -63.94 -0.19 -6.56
CA LEU A 11 -63.76 0.31 -7.94
C LEU A 11 -63.66 1.83 -8.30
N ALA A 12 -62.40 2.24 -8.54
CA ALA A 12 -61.79 2.87 -9.75
C ALA A 12 -62.45 4.04 -10.54
N ALA A 13 -61.74 5.18 -10.69
CA ALA A 13 -60.90 5.54 -11.87
C ALA A 13 -60.81 7.07 -12.18
N ILE A 14 -59.62 7.50 -12.66
CA ILE A 14 -59.21 8.69 -13.49
C ILE A 14 -59.21 10.09 -12.79
N VAL A 15 -58.26 11.05 -12.91
CA VAL A 15 -57.20 11.44 -13.88
C VAL A 15 -56.15 12.29 -13.12
N VAL A 16 -54.83 12.06 -13.26
CA VAL A 16 -53.79 13.13 -13.45
C VAL A 16 -52.54 12.47 -14.07
N ALA A 17 -52.25 12.85 -15.30
CA ALA A 17 -50.98 12.72 -16.03
C ALA A 17 -50.83 14.07 -16.76
N LEU A 18 -49.69 14.71 -16.99
CA LEU A 18 -48.28 14.37 -16.94
C LEU A 18 -47.51 15.72 -16.98
N GLY A 19 -46.30 15.74 -16.45
CA GLY A 19 -45.35 16.85 -16.60
C GLY A 19 -43.95 16.39 -16.23
N LEU A 20 -43.41 15.44 -17.01
CA LEU A 20 -42.01 15.05 -17.00
C LEU A 20 -41.18 16.12 -17.74
N ALA A 21 -40.30 16.78 -16.99
CA ALA A 21 -39.06 17.43 -17.41
C ALA A 21 -38.25 17.68 -16.12
N GLY A 22 -37.02 17.23 -15.89
CA GLY A 22 -36.15 16.30 -16.59
C GLY A 22 -35.11 15.84 -15.55
N CYS A 23 -34.79 14.55 -15.52
CA CYS A 23 -33.53 14.09 -14.96
C CYS A 23 -32.45 14.36 -16.00
N GLY A 24 -31.43 15.14 -15.64
CA GLY A 24 -30.27 15.39 -16.48
C GLY A 24 -29.55 16.70 -16.14
N GLY A 25 -28.54 16.60 -15.26
CA GLY A 25 -27.32 17.42 -15.28
C GLY A 25 -27.32 18.74 -14.50
N GLY A 26 -26.30 18.87 -13.64
CA GLY A 26 -25.57 20.12 -13.45
C GLY A 26 -25.96 20.99 -12.25
N ASP A 27 -25.00 21.11 -11.34
CA ASP A 27 -24.75 22.23 -10.41
C ASP A 27 -25.66 22.39 -9.17
N ASP A 28 -25.00 22.26 -8.02
CA ASP A 28 -25.25 22.96 -6.77
C ASP A 28 -26.60 22.70 -6.06
N VAL A 29 -26.81 21.48 -5.54
CA VAL A 29 -27.34 21.39 -4.16
C VAL A 29 -26.15 21.61 -3.23
N LYS A 30 -25.72 22.87 -3.12
CA LYS A 30 -24.85 23.27 -2.02
C LYS A 30 -25.68 23.20 -0.75
N THR A 31 -25.46 22.15 0.04
CA THR A 31 -25.62 22.26 1.49
C THR A 31 -24.68 23.36 1.93
N VAL A 32 -25.19 24.58 2.01
CA VAL A 32 -24.46 25.68 2.65
C VAL A 32 -24.55 25.41 4.15
N SER A 33 -23.63 24.58 4.64
CA SER A 33 -23.31 24.54 6.06
C SER A 33 -22.60 25.86 6.36
N ASP A 34 -23.32 26.79 6.96
CA ASP A 34 -22.74 28.07 7.41
C ASP A 34 -22.01 27.81 8.74
N PHE A 35 -20.73 27.46 8.64
CA PHE A 35 -19.87 27.15 9.79
C PHE A 35 -19.57 28.37 10.68
N GLU A 36 -19.90 29.59 10.24
CA GLU A 36 -19.75 30.81 11.05
C GLU A 36 -21.02 31.17 11.85
N ALA A 37 -22.16 30.52 11.57
CA ALA A 37 -23.43 30.79 12.23
C ALA A 37 -23.70 29.91 13.47
N VAL A 38 -22.84 28.93 13.75
CA VAL A 38 -22.94 28.07 14.94
C VAL A 38 -22.16 28.72 16.08
N ASP A 39 -22.84 29.09 17.16
CA ASP A 39 -22.17 29.44 18.41
C ASP A 39 -21.62 28.17 19.04
N THR A 40 -20.34 27.89 18.79
CA THR A 40 -19.62 26.68 19.23
C THR A 40 -19.46 26.63 20.76
N THR A 41 -19.91 27.65 21.49
CA THR A 41 -19.89 27.70 22.96
C THR A 41 -21.25 27.39 23.59
N ALA A 42 -22.30 27.26 22.78
CA ALA A 42 -23.65 26.92 23.22
C ALA A 42 -24.04 25.50 22.75
N PRO A 43 -24.40 24.57 23.67
CA PRO A 43 -24.89 23.24 23.29
C PRO A 43 -26.14 23.34 22.41
N VAL A 44 -26.24 22.50 21.38
CA VAL A 44 -27.44 22.44 20.53
C VAL A 44 -28.66 21.97 21.33
N GLU A 45 -29.82 22.60 21.12
CA GLU A 45 -31.07 22.32 21.86
C GLU A 45 -31.66 20.91 21.57
N ASP A 46 -31.10 20.20 20.59
CA ASP A 46 -31.59 18.90 20.13
C ASP A 46 -31.14 17.71 21.02
N TRP A 47 -30.28 17.94 22.02
CA TRP A 47 -29.94 16.93 23.04
C TRP A 47 -31.04 16.79 24.09
N GLN A 48 -31.54 15.56 24.29
CA GLN A 48 -32.57 15.25 25.29
C GLN A 48 -31.98 14.41 26.42
N LEU A 49 -32.09 14.90 27.67
CA LEU A 49 -31.61 14.16 28.84
C LEU A 49 -32.42 12.86 29.03
N VAL A 50 -31.74 11.71 28.99
CA VAL A 50 -32.38 10.39 29.12
C VAL A 50 -31.99 9.65 30.40
N TRP A 51 -30.83 9.97 30.98
CA TRP A 51 -30.38 9.40 32.25
C TRP A 51 -29.45 10.40 32.96
N SER A 52 -29.55 10.49 34.29
CA SER A 52 -28.57 11.26 35.06
C SER A 52 -28.46 10.78 36.50
N ASP A 53 -27.35 11.12 37.14
CA ASP A 53 -27.22 11.16 38.59
C ASP A 53 -26.60 12.49 39.02
N GLU A 54 -27.36 13.27 39.79
CA GLU A 54 -26.96 14.59 40.31
C GLU A 54 -26.41 14.50 41.74
N PHE A 55 -26.31 13.29 42.30
CA PHE A 55 -25.81 13.01 43.65
C PHE A 55 -26.44 13.83 44.80
N ASP A 56 -27.62 14.43 44.59
CA ASP A 56 -28.36 15.21 45.60
C ASP A 56 -29.00 14.37 46.71
N SER A 57 -29.07 13.05 46.53
CA SER A 57 -29.85 12.18 47.43
C SER A 57 -29.20 11.91 48.79
N GLY A 58 -27.93 12.33 48.97
CA GLY A 58 -27.14 12.08 50.19
C GLY A 58 -26.66 10.63 50.32
N ARG A 59 -26.84 9.79 49.29
CA ARG A 59 -26.32 8.42 49.20
C ARG A 59 -26.12 8.02 47.75
N ILE A 60 -25.33 6.97 47.53
CA ILE A 60 -25.16 6.34 46.22
C ILE A 60 -26.43 5.55 45.89
N ASP A 61 -27.03 5.81 44.72
CA ASP A 61 -28.23 5.10 44.26
C ASP A 61 -27.86 3.73 43.69
N THR A 62 -28.12 2.67 44.45
CA THR A 62 -27.83 1.30 44.04
C THR A 62 -28.73 0.77 42.93
N ASN A 63 -29.74 1.55 42.48
CA ASN A 63 -30.45 1.25 41.23
C ASN A 63 -29.72 1.78 39.99
N LYS A 64 -28.71 2.64 40.17
CA LYS A 64 -27.87 3.20 39.10
C LYS A 64 -26.45 2.64 39.11
N TRP A 65 -25.89 2.43 40.30
CA TRP A 65 -24.49 2.07 40.46
C TRP A 65 -24.30 0.71 41.14
N ASN A 66 -23.35 -0.08 40.64
CA ASN A 66 -22.74 -1.24 41.30
C ASN A 66 -21.40 -0.83 41.91
N PHE A 67 -20.98 -1.51 42.97
CA PHE A 67 -19.60 -1.45 43.46
C PHE A 67 -18.83 -2.65 42.92
N GLU A 68 -17.64 -2.38 42.39
CA GLU A 68 -16.65 -3.41 42.08
C GLU A 68 -15.72 -3.58 43.29
N VAL A 69 -15.58 -4.82 43.77
CA VAL A 69 -14.84 -5.14 45.00
C VAL A 69 -13.83 -6.24 44.73
N ASP A 70 -12.57 -5.86 44.61
CA ASP A 70 -11.44 -6.77 44.42
C ASP A 70 -10.09 -6.09 44.69
N CYS A 71 -9.00 -6.87 44.57
CA CYS A 71 -7.62 -6.40 44.66
C CYS A 71 -6.80 -6.96 43.48
N ARG A 72 -7.39 -6.97 42.27
CA ARG A 72 -6.82 -7.64 41.07
C ARG A 72 -5.87 -6.75 40.28
N GLY A 73 -5.79 -5.47 40.63
CA GLY A 73 -4.90 -4.50 39.99
C GLY A 73 -5.37 -4.02 38.62
N GLY A 74 -6.66 -4.17 38.29
CA GLY A 74 -7.30 -3.61 37.08
C GLY A 74 -6.85 -4.18 35.73
N GLY A 75 -5.78 -4.98 35.69
CA GLY A 75 -5.07 -5.33 34.46
C GLY A 75 -3.77 -4.55 34.27
N ASN A 76 -3.51 -3.56 35.13
CA ASN A 76 -2.44 -2.57 34.99
C ASN A 76 -1.51 -2.52 36.22
N GLN A 77 -1.47 -3.59 37.01
CA GLN A 77 -0.64 -3.70 38.22
C GLN A 77 -0.94 -2.63 39.29
N GLU A 78 -2.20 -2.16 39.35
CA GLU A 78 -2.64 -1.13 40.29
C GLU A 78 -2.51 -1.59 41.76
N GLN A 79 -2.21 -0.65 42.67
CA GLN A 79 -1.80 -0.90 44.06
C GLN A 79 -2.93 -0.69 45.10
N GLN A 80 -4.19 -0.61 44.68
CA GLN A 80 -5.36 -0.50 45.56
C GLN A 80 -6.27 -1.73 45.52
N CYS A 81 -6.92 -2.02 46.65
CA CYS A 81 -8.13 -2.81 46.69
C CYS A 81 -9.36 -1.91 46.49
N TYR A 82 -10.20 -2.19 45.49
CA TYR A 82 -11.51 -1.56 45.39
C TYR A 82 -12.46 -2.14 46.44
N THR A 83 -13.22 -1.29 47.13
CA THR A 83 -14.12 -1.68 48.21
C THR A 83 -15.49 -1.00 48.09
N ASP A 84 -16.47 -1.50 48.84
CA ASP A 84 -17.78 -0.86 49.06
C ASP A 84 -17.85 -0.12 50.42
N ASN A 85 -16.70 0.15 51.04
CA ASN A 85 -16.63 0.86 52.32
C ASN A 85 -17.09 2.32 52.13
N PRO A 86 -17.98 2.86 52.99
CA PRO A 86 -18.36 4.27 52.96
C PRO A 86 -17.20 5.26 53.17
N GLU A 87 -16.01 4.81 53.55
CA GLU A 87 -14.80 5.65 53.56
C GLU A 87 -14.19 5.83 52.16
N ASN A 88 -14.36 4.87 51.26
CA ASN A 88 -13.84 4.92 49.89
C ASN A 88 -14.85 5.50 48.89
N ALA A 89 -16.16 5.36 49.13
CA ALA A 89 -17.16 5.99 48.27
C ALA A 89 -18.43 6.40 49.02
N PHE A 90 -18.78 7.68 48.91
CA PHE A 90 -19.95 8.26 49.57
C PHE A 90 -20.43 9.52 48.88
N VAL A 91 -21.66 9.93 49.19
CA VAL A 91 -22.23 11.18 48.69
C VAL A 91 -22.31 12.19 49.82
N SER A 92 -21.74 13.38 49.61
CA SER A 92 -21.78 14.49 50.56
C SER A 92 -21.77 15.82 49.82
N ASP A 93 -22.49 16.81 50.33
CA ASP A 93 -22.54 18.17 49.77
C ASP A 93 -22.92 18.22 48.28
N GLY A 94 -23.83 17.33 47.86
CA GLY A 94 -24.34 17.27 46.48
C GLY A 94 -23.41 16.58 45.49
N THR A 95 -22.32 15.95 45.95
CA THR A 95 -21.32 15.32 45.07
C THR A 95 -21.00 13.89 45.52
N LEU A 96 -20.65 13.02 44.57
CA LEU A 96 -20.01 11.74 44.83
C LEU A 96 -18.53 11.96 45.14
N LYS A 97 -18.04 11.34 46.21
CA LYS A 97 -16.62 11.25 46.55
C LYS A 97 -16.16 9.82 46.33
N ILE A 98 -15.11 9.63 45.55
CA ILE A 98 -14.32 8.40 45.47
C ILE A 98 -12.96 8.72 46.10
N VAL A 99 -12.62 8.04 47.19
CA VAL A 99 -11.46 8.38 48.03
C VAL A 99 -10.50 7.19 48.08
N ALA A 100 -9.28 7.44 47.61
CA ALA A 100 -8.15 6.54 47.77
C ALA A 100 -7.48 6.80 49.13
N LEU A 101 -7.29 5.75 49.93
CA LEU A 101 -6.76 5.80 51.29
C LEU A 101 -5.64 4.76 51.49
N PRO A 102 -4.68 5.01 52.39
CA PRO A 102 -3.76 3.98 52.86
C PRO A 102 -4.56 2.83 53.47
N ALA A 103 -4.23 1.60 53.10
CA ALA A 103 -4.89 0.43 53.64
C ALA A 103 -4.41 0.16 55.08
N GLU A 104 -5.24 -0.54 55.86
CA GLU A 104 -4.84 -1.00 57.19
C GLU A 104 -3.63 -1.96 57.14
N GLU A 105 -2.83 -1.98 58.20
CA GLU A 105 -1.68 -2.88 58.31
C GLU A 105 -2.11 -4.35 58.12
N GLY A 106 -1.50 -5.02 57.13
CA GLY A 106 -1.81 -6.41 56.79
C GLY A 106 -2.87 -6.59 55.70
N ALA A 107 -3.37 -5.52 55.08
CA ALA A 107 -4.16 -5.60 53.86
C ALA A 107 -3.38 -6.23 52.68
N GLN A 108 -4.11 -6.72 51.67
CA GLN A 108 -3.52 -7.38 50.51
C GLN A 108 -2.68 -6.43 49.65
N LEU A 109 -3.15 -5.19 49.49
CA LEU A 109 -2.49 -4.12 48.77
C LEU A 109 -2.36 -2.89 49.67
N PRO A 110 -1.39 -1.98 49.42
CA PRO A 110 -1.10 -0.86 50.30
C PRO A 110 -2.18 0.23 50.33
N TYR A 111 -3.10 0.25 49.37
CA TYR A 111 -4.16 1.25 49.29
C TYR A 111 -5.57 0.62 49.19
N THR A 112 -6.58 1.41 49.51
CA THR A 112 -8.00 1.11 49.25
C THR A 112 -8.60 2.24 48.44
N SER A 113 -9.57 1.92 47.58
CA SER A 113 -10.32 2.91 46.80
C SER A 113 -11.71 2.37 46.44
N ALA A 114 -12.42 3.00 45.52
CA ALA A 114 -13.69 2.50 44.98
C ALA A 114 -13.74 2.61 43.46
N ARG A 115 -14.48 1.67 42.85
CA ARG A 115 -14.83 1.63 41.43
C ARG A 115 -16.32 1.35 41.33
N LEU A 116 -17.06 2.29 40.75
CA LEU A 116 -18.49 2.19 40.54
C LEU A 116 -18.76 1.95 39.06
N ASN A 117 -19.77 1.14 38.74
CA ASN A 117 -20.20 0.94 37.36
C ASN A 117 -21.73 0.90 37.19
N SER A 118 -22.22 1.26 36.01
CA SER A 118 -23.65 1.26 35.68
C SER A 118 -24.14 0.00 34.96
N ARG A 119 -23.33 -1.08 34.90
CA ARG A 119 -23.66 -2.29 34.12
C ARG A 119 -25.03 -2.84 34.49
N TYR A 120 -25.89 -3.02 33.49
CA TYR A 120 -27.29 -3.47 33.60
C TYR A 120 -28.22 -2.51 34.37
N LYS A 121 -27.80 -1.27 34.60
CA LYS A 121 -28.54 -0.19 35.31
C LYS A 121 -28.61 1.10 34.49
N GLY A 122 -27.63 1.32 33.62
CA GLY A 122 -27.57 2.37 32.62
C GLY A 122 -26.54 1.96 31.57
N ASP A 123 -27.01 1.44 30.44
CA ASP A 123 -26.18 1.00 29.32
C ASP A 123 -26.64 1.78 28.09
N PHE A 124 -25.70 2.47 27.43
CA PHE A 124 -26.00 3.46 26.40
C PHE A 124 -25.37 3.07 25.07
N LYS A 125 -26.07 3.35 23.97
CA LYS A 125 -25.50 3.30 22.63
C LYS A 125 -25.77 4.63 21.96
N TYR A 126 -24.69 5.29 21.55
CA TYR A 126 -24.71 6.67 21.07
C TYR A 126 -25.24 7.67 22.10
N GLY A 127 -25.00 8.95 21.84
CA GLY A 127 -25.44 10.04 22.69
C GLY A 127 -24.32 10.96 23.13
N ARG A 128 -24.68 11.95 23.95
CA ARG A 128 -23.73 12.81 24.66
C ARG A 128 -23.65 12.35 26.10
N ILE A 129 -22.45 12.15 26.62
CA ILE A 129 -22.23 11.73 28.00
C ILE A 129 -21.32 12.76 28.66
N GLU A 130 -21.78 13.32 29.76
CA GLU A 130 -21.07 14.34 30.53
C GLU A 130 -20.79 13.85 31.94
N VAL A 131 -19.56 14.04 32.39
CA VAL A 131 -19.13 13.86 33.76
C VAL A 131 -18.54 15.18 34.23
N ARG A 132 -19.19 15.83 35.20
CA ARG A 132 -18.65 17.05 35.82
C ARG A 132 -17.91 16.67 37.09
N ALA A 133 -16.60 16.83 37.11
CA ALA A 133 -15.77 16.36 38.19
C ALA A 133 -14.55 17.25 38.45
N LYS A 134 -13.98 17.10 39.65
CA LYS A 134 -12.68 17.66 40.05
C LYS A 134 -11.76 16.49 40.39
N MET A 135 -10.56 16.52 39.82
CA MET A 135 -9.61 15.43 39.92
C MET A 135 -8.77 15.50 41.21
N PRO A 136 -8.23 14.37 41.71
CA PRO A 136 -7.18 14.37 42.72
C PRO A 136 -5.84 14.84 42.14
N SER A 137 -4.86 15.05 43.03
CA SER A 137 -3.48 15.41 42.67
C SER A 137 -2.47 14.55 43.43
N GLY A 138 -1.27 14.40 42.88
CA GLY A 138 -0.14 13.73 43.53
C GLY A 138 0.30 12.46 42.83
N GLN A 139 1.57 12.09 43.04
CA GLN A 139 2.24 11.01 42.33
C GLN A 139 1.61 9.66 42.69
N GLY A 140 1.21 8.91 41.66
CA GLY A 140 0.49 7.65 41.75
C GLY A 140 -1.03 7.77 41.68
N THR A 141 -1.62 8.98 41.59
CA THR A 141 -3.08 9.11 41.42
C THR A 141 -3.50 8.82 39.98
N TRP A 142 -4.59 8.05 39.79
CA TRP A 142 -5.15 7.77 38.47
C TRP A 142 -6.70 7.76 38.50
N PRO A 143 -7.35 8.94 38.46
CA PRO A 143 -8.79 9.06 38.27
C PRO A 143 -9.23 8.71 36.84
N ALA A 144 -10.36 8.02 36.71
CA ALA A 144 -10.93 7.70 35.40
C ALA A 144 -12.47 7.76 35.40
N ALA A 145 -13.02 8.28 34.30
CA ALA A 145 -14.41 8.10 33.90
C ALA A 145 -14.44 7.54 32.48
N TRP A 146 -14.98 6.34 32.33
CA TRP A 146 -14.80 5.53 31.13
C TRP A 146 -15.96 4.57 30.94
N MET A 147 -15.92 3.80 29.85
CA MET A 147 -17.02 2.94 29.44
C MET A 147 -16.55 1.60 28.90
N MET A 148 -17.31 0.56 29.21
CA MET A 148 -17.07 -0.82 28.75
C MET A 148 -18.32 -1.42 28.12
N PRO A 149 -18.18 -2.36 27.17
CA PRO A 149 -19.30 -3.01 26.50
C PRO A 149 -20.11 -3.86 27.47
N THR A 150 -21.43 -3.79 27.36
CA THR A 150 -22.33 -4.56 28.24
C THR A 150 -22.31 -6.05 27.89
N ASP A 151 -22.35 -6.35 26.59
CA ASP A 151 -22.66 -7.67 26.05
C ASP A 151 -21.45 -8.37 25.39
N GLU A 152 -20.29 -7.70 25.25
CA GLU A 152 -19.04 -8.26 24.70
C GLU A 152 -19.24 -9.00 23.34
N VAL A 153 -20.01 -8.37 22.43
CA VAL A 153 -20.49 -8.98 21.17
C VAL A 153 -19.36 -9.50 20.26
N TYR A 154 -18.21 -8.83 20.25
CA TYR A 154 -17.07 -9.14 19.39
C TYR A 154 -15.99 -9.98 20.09
N GLY A 155 -16.21 -10.35 21.36
CA GLY A 155 -15.23 -11.03 22.20
C GLY A 155 -14.89 -10.22 23.46
N GLY A 156 -13.96 -10.74 24.26
CA GLY A 156 -13.49 -10.06 25.47
C GLY A 156 -12.76 -8.75 25.16
N TRP A 157 -12.28 -8.08 26.20
CA TRP A 157 -11.45 -6.89 26.01
C TRP A 157 -10.18 -7.23 25.21
N PRO A 158 -9.78 -6.38 24.24
CA PRO A 158 -10.40 -5.12 23.81
C PRO A 158 -11.26 -5.24 22.54
N LYS A 159 -11.53 -6.46 22.05
CA LYS A 159 -12.30 -6.69 20.82
C LYS A 159 -13.68 -6.03 20.82
N SER A 160 -14.32 -5.96 21.98
CA SER A 160 -15.62 -5.29 22.13
C SER A 160 -15.53 -3.81 22.51
N GLY A 161 -14.33 -3.23 22.52
CA GLY A 161 -14.08 -1.81 22.71
C GLY A 161 -13.96 -1.35 24.17
N GLU A 162 -13.38 -0.17 24.35
CA GLU A 162 -13.36 0.65 25.57
C GLU A 162 -13.40 2.12 25.15
N ILE A 163 -14.14 2.97 25.88
CA ILE A 163 -14.21 4.41 25.63
C ILE A 163 -13.85 5.17 26.90
N ASP A 164 -12.68 5.79 26.91
CA ASP A 164 -12.23 6.63 28.03
C ASP A 164 -12.69 8.07 27.79
N ILE A 165 -13.70 8.50 28.55
CA ILE A 165 -14.22 9.87 28.47
C ILE A 165 -13.15 10.83 29.01
N VAL A 166 -12.55 10.45 30.13
CA VAL A 166 -11.41 11.16 30.71
C VAL A 166 -10.60 10.24 31.62
N GLU A 167 -9.29 10.30 31.45
CA GLU A 167 -8.29 9.81 32.41
C GLU A 167 -7.29 10.92 32.73
N ALA A 168 -6.66 10.84 33.89
CA ALA A 168 -5.50 11.64 34.23
C ALA A 168 -4.57 10.83 35.14
N VAL A 169 -3.27 11.14 35.12
CA VAL A 169 -2.30 10.59 36.05
C VAL A 169 -1.47 11.69 36.68
N ASN A 170 -1.11 11.52 37.95
CA ASN A 170 -0.08 12.33 38.63
C ASN A 170 -0.30 13.85 38.59
N LEU A 171 -1.54 14.33 38.48
CA LEU A 171 -1.80 15.77 38.37
C LEU A 171 -1.14 16.56 39.50
N GLY A 172 -0.48 17.68 39.15
CA GLY A 172 0.22 18.55 40.08
C GLY A 172 1.63 18.10 40.49
N THR A 173 2.15 16.98 39.97
CA THR A 173 3.55 16.56 40.18
C THR A 173 4.49 17.13 39.13
N GLU A 174 5.79 17.14 39.41
CA GLU A 174 6.78 17.65 38.45
C GLU A 174 6.90 16.74 37.21
N THR A 175 6.92 17.34 36.01
CA THR A 175 7.13 16.63 34.74
C THR A 175 8.63 16.53 34.41
N GLU A 176 9.03 15.52 33.64
CA GLU A 176 10.43 15.33 33.21
C GLU A 176 10.97 16.54 32.41
N ASP A 177 10.13 17.14 31.57
CA ASP A 177 10.47 18.32 30.75
C ASP A 177 10.47 19.65 31.52
N GLY A 178 10.15 19.60 32.82
CA GLY A 178 9.98 20.76 33.70
C GLY A 178 8.58 21.36 33.59
N GLY A 179 7.97 21.64 34.76
CA GLY A 179 6.58 22.09 34.86
C GLY A 179 5.81 21.25 35.87
N VAL A 180 4.48 21.32 35.81
CA VAL A 180 3.58 20.47 36.60
C VAL A 180 2.59 19.76 35.69
N GLU A 181 2.27 18.51 36.00
CA GLU A 181 1.33 17.72 35.21
C GLU A 181 -0.10 18.29 35.35
N THR A 182 -0.75 18.55 34.21
CA THR A 182 -2.07 19.19 34.13
C THR A 182 -2.94 18.57 33.04
N ARG A 183 -2.46 17.54 32.36
CA ARG A 183 -3.12 16.97 31.19
C ARG A 183 -4.15 15.93 31.58
N VAL A 184 -5.19 15.85 30.76
CA VAL A 184 -6.17 14.77 30.74
C VAL A 184 -6.13 14.05 29.39
N TYR A 185 -6.62 12.82 29.35
CA TYR A 185 -6.54 11.95 28.18
C TYR A 185 -7.92 11.41 27.84
N GLY A 186 -8.23 11.31 26.55
CA GLY A 186 -9.38 10.56 26.05
C GLY A 186 -8.89 9.54 25.03
N THR A 187 -9.37 8.31 25.16
CA THR A 187 -8.77 7.17 24.47
C THR A 187 -9.86 6.19 24.03
N LEU A 188 -9.61 5.50 22.93
CA LEU A 188 -10.34 4.31 22.51
C LEU A 188 -9.39 3.13 22.55
N HIS A 189 -9.85 1.99 23.09
CA HIS A 189 -9.18 0.70 22.93
C HIS A 189 -10.05 -0.22 22.06
N TYR A 190 -9.44 -0.90 21.09
CA TYR A 190 -10.14 -1.72 20.08
C TYR A 190 -9.19 -2.71 19.39
N GLY A 191 -9.68 -3.36 18.34
CA GLY A 191 -8.86 -4.23 17.49
C GLY A 191 -8.82 -5.67 17.98
N ARG A 192 -7.61 -6.18 18.21
CA ARG A 192 -7.33 -7.61 18.46
C ARG A 192 -7.21 -7.95 19.94
N ASP A 193 -7.06 -9.23 20.26
CA ASP A 193 -6.78 -9.68 21.63
C ASP A 193 -5.42 -9.16 22.11
N TRP A 194 -5.32 -8.89 23.41
CA TRP A 194 -4.03 -8.61 24.06
C TRP A 194 -3.03 -9.75 23.81
N PRO A 195 -1.75 -9.45 23.52
CA PRO A 195 -1.10 -8.13 23.57
C PRO A 195 -1.17 -7.32 22.26
N ASN A 196 -1.86 -7.81 21.24
CA ASN A 196 -1.88 -7.22 19.89
C ASN A 196 -3.01 -6.20 19.69
N ASN A 197 -3.55 -5.68 20.79
CA ASN A 197 -4.62 -4.71 20.74
C ASN A 197 -4.16 -3.33 20.31
N SER A 198 -5.07 -2.55 19.75
CA SER A 198 -4.81 -1.18 19.36
C SER A 198 -5.48 -0.19 20.30
N ASN A 199 -4.92 1.01 20.37
CA ASN A 199 -5.55 2.14 21.03
C ASN A 199 -5.22 3.43 20.26
N SER A 200 -6.10 4.42 20.37
CA SER A 200 -5.85 5.76 19.84
C SER A 200 -6.50 6.82 20.72
N GLY A 201 -5.78 7.92 20.93
CA GLY A 201 -6.19 8.98 21.84
C GLY A 201 -5.26 10.17 21.75
N LYS A 202 -5.60 11.23 22.49
CA LYS A 202 -4.80 12.45 22.60
C LYS A 202 -4.94 13.04 23.99
N ASP A 203 -3.90 13.72 24.46
CA ASP A 203 -3.93 14.52 25.68
C ASP A 203 -4.54 15.91 25.44
N TYR A 204 -4.99 16.54 26.53
CA TYR A 204 -5.46 17.92 26.55
C TYR A 204 -5.02 18.62 27.82
N ALA A 205 -4.42 19.81 27.65
CA ALA A 205 -4.12 20.72 28.74
C ALA A 205 -5.15 21.86 28.76
N LEU A 206 -5.64 22.20 29.95
CA LEU A 206 -6.50 23.36 30.14
C LEU A 206 -5.75 24.66 29.81
N PRO A 207 -6.45 25.71 29.32
CA PRO A 207 -5.83 27.00 29.04
C PRO A 207 -5.14 27.62 30.27
N ASP A 208 -4.15 28.48 30.01
CA ASP A 208 -3.40 29.24 31.03
C ASP A 208 -2.69 28.39 32.11
N GLY A 209 -2.53 27.09 31.88
CA GLY A 209 -1.89 26.17 32.83
C GLY A 209 -2.75 25.81 34.04
N ALA A 210 -4.08 25.94 33.92
CA ALA A 210 -5.01 25.49 34.96
C ALA A 210 -4.92 23.97 35.17
N SER A 211 -5.07 23.52 36.41
CA SER A 211 -5.06 22.09 36.73
C SER A 211 -6.49 21.53 36.83
N PRO A 212 -6.75 20.33 36.27
CA PRO A 212 -7.99 19.58 36.51
C PRO A 212 -8.27 19.27 38.00
N ALA A 213 -7.25 19.42 38.86
CA ALA A 213 -7.37 19.22 40.31
C ALA A 213 -7.81 20.48 41.08
N ASP A 214 -7.74 21.66 40.47
CA ASP A 214 -8.02 22.94 41.15
C ASP A 214 -9.53 23.24 41.24
N ASP A 215 -10.27 22.93 40.18
CA ASP A 215 -11.69 23.26 40.02
C ASP A 215 -12.48 22.13 39.35
N PHE A 216 -13.81 22.25 39.35
CA PHE A 216 -14.67 21.32 38.62
C PHE A 216 -14.72 21.66 37.13
N HIS A 217 -14.46 20.66 36.30
CA HIS A 217 -14.55 20.72 34.85
C HIS A 217 -15.58 19.72 34.33
N THR A 218 -16.11 19.97 33.13
CA THR A 218 -17.03 19.07 32.45
C THR A 218 -16.30 18.31 31.37
N TYR A 219 -16.15 17.00 31.56
CA TYR A 219 -15.59 16.08 30.58
C TYR A 219 -16.73 15.41 29.84
N ALA A 220 -16.66 15.37 28.51
CA ALA A 220 -17.74 14.79 27.74
C ALA A 220 -17.27 14.09 26.47
N ILE A 221 -18.07 13.12 26.06
CA ILE A 221 -18.05 12.61 24.70
C ILE A 221 -19.37 12.88 23.99
N GLU A 222 -19.31 13.07 22.69
CA GLU A 222 -20.44 12.91 21.78
C GLU A 222 -20.14 11.72 20.87
N TRP A 223 -20.98 10.70 20.94
CA TRP A 223 -20.82 9.43 20.24
C TRP A 223 -21.99 9.21 19.29
N GLN A 224 -21.67 8.99 18.03
CA GLN A 224 -22.61 8.62 16.98
C GLN A 224 -22.06 7.44 16.17
N GLU A 225 -22.88 6.88 15.29
CA GLU A 225 -22.46 5.81 14.39
C GLU A 225 -21.27 6.26 13.52
N GLY A 226 -20.13 5.61 13.74
CA GLY A 226 -18.88 5.82 13.02
C GLY A 226 -18.02 7.01 13.48
N GLU A 227 -18.40 7.73 14.55
CA GLU A 227 -17.63 8.88 15.04
C GLU A 227 -17.81 9.15 16.55
N ILE A 228 -16.71 9.46 17.25
CA ILE A 228 -16.71 9.89 18.64
C ILE A 228 -15.88 11.18 18.77
N ARG A 229 -16.36 12.13 19.58
CA ARG A 229 -15.76 13.46 19.80
C ARG A 229 -15.61 13.71 21.29
N TRP A 230 -14.48 14.25 21.72
CA TRP A 230 -14.19 14.52 23.14
C TRP A 230 -14.10 16.01 23.44
N TYR A 231 -14.59 16.37 24.62
CA TYR A 231 -14.72 17.74 25.07
C TYR A 231 -14.25 17.91 26.51
N VAL A 232 -13.59 19.04 26.78
CA VAL A 232 -13.38 19.56 28.14
C VAL A 232 -13.97 20.96 28.19
N ASP A 233 -14.91 21.18 29.10
CA ASP A 233 -15.67 22.44 29.23
C ASP A 233 -16.30 22.92 27.90
N GLY A 234 -16.77 21.96 27.09
CA GLY A 234 -17.35 22.22 25.77
C GLY A 234 -16.33 22.46 24.66
N TYR A 235 -15.03 22.49 24.97
CA TYR A 235 -13.97 22.60 23.97
C TYR A 235 -13.66 21.24 23.35
N LEU A 236 -13.98 21.08 22.07
CA LEU A 236 -13.66 19.88 21.27
C LEU A 236 -12.15 19.76 21.05
N TYR A 237 -11.47 18.82 21.70
CA TYR A 237 -10.02 18.67 21.55
C TYR A 237 -9.60 17.48 20.68
N GLN A 238 -10.46 16.48 20.51
CA GLN A 238 -10.21 15.38 19.56
C GLN A 238 -11.50 14.77 18.99
N THR A 239 -11.38 14.21 17.80
CA THR A 239 -12.38 13.46 17.05
C THR A 239 -11.71 12.20 16.50
N GLN A 240 -12.37 11.06 16.67
CA GLN A 240 -11.97 9.78 16.08
C GLN A 240 -13.13 9.26 15.24
N THR A 241 -12.83 8.57 14.13
CA THR A 241 -13.84 7.94 13.27
C THR A 241 -13.50 6.50 12.97
N GLN A 242 -14.51 5.74 12.53
CA GLN A 242 -14.30 4.42 11.94
C GLN A 242 -13.37 4.53 10.73
N SER A 243 -12.74 3.41 10.38
CA SER A 243 -11.97 3.33 9.15
C SER A 243 -12.83 3.50 7.91
N LEU A 244 -12.26 4.05 6.84
CA LEU A 244 -12.92 4.15 5.54
C LEU A 244 -12.10 3.40 4.52
N THR A 245 -12.71 2.43 3.86
CA THR A 245 -12.04 1.59 2.86
C THR A 245 -12.02 2.23 1.48
N ARG A 246 -11.02 1.85 0.68
CA ARG A 246 -10.94 2.13 -0.76
C ARG A 246 -11.22 0.83 -1.50
N THR A 247 -12.13 0.87 -2.46
CA THR A 247 -12.43 -0.28 -3.33
C THR A 247 -12.15 0.05 -4.79
N ASN A 248 -11.80 -0.98 -5.57
CA ASN A 248 -11.67 -0.88 -7.02
C ASN A 248 -13.05 -1.01 -7.71
N SER A 249 -13.07 -0.96 -9.04
CA SER A 249 -14.30 -1.09 -9.85
C SER A 249 -14.99 -2.45 -9.72
N ARG A 250 -14.29 -3.48 -9.24
CA ARG A 250 -14.80 -4.83 -8.96
C ARG A 250 -15.38 -4.97 -7.54
N GLY A 251 -15.26 -3.93 -6.71
CA GLY A 251 -15.75 -3.92 -5.32
C GLY A 251 -14.77 -4.52 -4.32
N GLU A 252 -13.54 -4.81 -4.72
CA GLU A 252 -12.52 -5.42 -3.87
C GLU A 252 -11.77 -4.34 -3.07
N LEU A 253 -11.36 -4.66 -1.83
CA LEU A 253 -10.62 -3.76 -0.95
C LEU A 253 -9.18 -3.56 -1.45
N VAL A 254 -8.76 -2.32 -1.65
CA VAL A 254 -7.42 -1.96 -2.19
C VAL A 254 -6.71 -0.92 -1.32
N GLY A 255 -7.05 -0.88 -0.03
CA GLY A 255 -6.49 0.04 0.97
C GLY A 255 -7.54 0.84 1.73
N LEU A 256 -7.08 1.86 2.47
CA LEU A 256 -7.92 2.76 3.28
C LEU A 256 -7.89 4.18 2.69
N ARG A 257 -9.05 4.85 2.69
CA ARG A 257 -9.18 6.31 2.50
C ARG A 257 -8.91 7.07 3.80
N HIS A 258 -9.19 6.44 4.94
CA HIS A 258 -8.88 6.96 6.27
C HIS A 258 -8.64 5.77 7.21
N ARG A 259 -7.55 5.84 7.98
CA ARG A 259 -7.20 4.87 9.02
C ARG A 259 -7.80 5.32 10.34
N GLY A 260 -8.87 4.65 10.75
CA GLY A 260 -9.59 4.88 11.99
C GLY A 260 -9.48 3.68 12.92
N TRP A 261 -10.48 3.48 13.77
CA TRP A 261 -10.59 2.22 14.52
C TRP A 261 -11.05 1.06 13.62
N PHE A 262 -10.93 -0.15 14.17
CA PHE A 262 -11.41 -1.41 13.56
C PHE A 262 -11.82 -2.41 14.64
N ALA A 263 -12.51 -3.47 14.24
CA ALA A 263 -12.77 -4.65 15.07
C ALA A 263 -12.24 -5.90 14.37
N GLU A 264 -11.75 -6.88 15.14
CA GLU A 264 -11.47 -8.22 14.64
C GLU A 264 -12.30 -9.24 15.41
N PHE A 265 -13.12 -10.02 14.71
CA PHE A 265 -13.97 -11.02 15.34
C PHE A 265 -14.10 -12.28 14.48
N PHE A 266 -14.40 -13.39 15.14
CA PHE A 266 -14.62 -14.66 14.48
C PHE A 266 -16.02 -14.68 13.84
N ASN A 267 -16.08 -14.69 12.51
CA ASN A 267 -17.34 -14.77 11.79
C ASN A 267 -17.79 -16.24 11.71
N GLN A 268 -18.86 -16.56 12.44
CA GLN A 268 -19.39 -17.93 12.50
C GLN A 268 -19.94 -18.46 11.16
N SER A 269 -20.23 -17.57 10.20
CA SER A 269 -20.78 -17.95 8.89
C SER A 269 -19.70 -18.37 7.92
N THR A 270 -18.57 -17.66 7.91
CA THR A 270 -17.39 -17.96 7.07
C THR A 270 -16.47 -18.98 7.75
N GLY A 271 -16.39 -18.93 9.08
CA GLY A 271 -15.50 -19.77 9.87
C GLY A 271 -14.12 -19.17 10.09
N ASP A 272 -13.94 -17.90 9.75
CA ASP A 272 -12.65 -17.20 9.75
C ASP A 272 -12.67 -15.99 10.69
N LEU A 273 -11.48 -15.54 11.11
CA LEU A 273 -11.31 -14.23 11.74
C LEU A 273 -11.42 -13.15 10.67
N GLU A 274 -12.25 -12.15 10.91
CA GLU A 274 -12.49 -11.06 9.98
C GLU A 274 -12.19 -9.71 10.64
N VAL A 275 -11.50 -8.85 9.90
CA VAL A 275 -11.33 -7.43 10.24
C VAL A 275 -12.50 -6.64 9.66
N SER A 276 -13.26 -5.97 10.53
CA SER A 276 -14.26 -4.97 10.13
C SER A 276 -13.67 -3.57 10.25
N TYR A 277 -13.86 -2.78 9.19
CA TYR A 277 -13.53 -1.36 9.14
C TYR A 277 -14.74 -0.46 9.45
N GLY A 278 -15.89 -1.04 9.82
CA GLY A 278 -17.15 -0.36 10.07
C GLY A 278 -17.23 0.32 11.46
N PRO A 279 -18.46 0.61 11.95
CA PRO A 279 -18.64 1.29 13.23
C PRO A 279 -18.28 0.39 14.43
N GLU A 280 -18.03 -0.90 14.22
CA GLU A 280 -17.58 -1.82 15.25
C GLU A 280 -16.20 -1.42 15.82
N PRO A 281 -15.93 -1.64 17.12
CA PRO A 281 -16.82 -2.24 18.12
C PRO A 281 -17.75 -1.22 18.82
N PHE A 282 -17.68 0.05 18.44
CA PHE A 282 -18.42 1.17 19.05
C PHE A 282 -19.84 1.33 18.48
N ASP A 283 -20.48 0.21 18.14
CA ASP A 283 -21.85 0.11 17.66
C ASP A 283 -22.76 -0.68 18.63
N GLN A 284 -22.24 -1.02 19.82
CA GLN A 284 -22.93 -1.77 20.87
C GLN A 284 -23.27 -0.91 22.09
N ARG A 285 -23.95 -1.48 23.10
CA ARG A 285 -24.27 -0.76 24.35
C ARG A 285 -23.10 -0.80 25.33
N PHE A 286 -22.73 0.34 25.88
CA PHE A 286 -21.66 0.51 26.85
C PHE A 286 -22.19 1.01 28.19
N TYR A 287 -21.64 0.50 29.29
CA TYR A 287 -21.92 0.97 30.64
C TYR A 287 -20.78 1.87 31.15
N LEU A 288 -21.11 2.79 32.05
CA LEU A 288 -20.17 3.75 32.63
C LEU A 288 -19.41 3.16 33.82
N LEU A 289 -18.18 3.62 34.01
CA LEU A 289 -17.33 3.35 35.16
C LEU A 289 -16.76 4.67 35.70
N LEU A 290 -16.65 4.75 37.03
CA LEU A 290 -15.99 5.83 37.75
C LEU A 290 -15.07 5.21 38.80
N ASN A 291 -13.78 5.54 38.78
CA ASN A 291 -12.83 5.05 39.77
C ASN A 291 -11.69 6.03 40.03
N LEU A 292 -10.97 5.75 41.12
CA LEU A 292 -9.67 6.33 41.41
C LEU A 292 -8.68 5.20 41.70
N ALA A 293 -7.84 4.86 40.73
CA ALA A 293 -6.74 3.92 40.92
C ALA A 293 -5.55 4.59 41.64
N VAL A 294 -4.67 3.76 42.21
CA VAL A 294 -3.42 4.17 42.85
C VAL A 294 -2.28 3.34 42.29
N GLY A 295 -1.31 3.98 41.67
CA GLY A 295 -0.20 3.31 41.00
C GLY A 295 -0.63 2.52 39.76
N GLY A 296 0.21 1.58 39.35
CA GLY A 296 0.09 0.83 38.11
C GLY A 296 1.11 1.23 37.06
N ASP A 297 1.12 0.46 35.96
CA ASP A 297 2.15 0.52 34.92
C ASP A 297 2.30 1.90 34.27
N TRP A 298 1.25 2.71 34.22
CA TRP A 298 1.33 4.08 33.69
C TRP A 298 1.79 5.12 34.72
N PRO A 299 1.04 5.40 35.81
CA PRO A 299 1.39 6.49 36.73
C PRO A 299 2.72 6.28 37.45
N GLU A 300 3.19 5.04 37.65
CA GLU A 300 4.48 4.77 38.30
C GLU A 300 5.69 4.96 37.37
N ASN A 301 5.47 5.03 36.05
CA ASN A 301 6.55 5.14 35.06
C ASN A 301 6.64 6.53 34.39
N VAL A 302 5.83 7.50 34.83
CA VAL A 302 5.88 8.90 34.35
C VAL A 302 5.96 9.89 35.52
N ASN A 303 6.45 11.11 35.25
CA ASN A 303 6.66 12.18 36.24
C ASN A 303 7.74 11.84 37.30
N GLU A 304 7.38 11.76 38.58
CA GLU A 304 8.33 11.57 39.68
C GLU A 304 8.72 10.11 39.93
N LEU A 305 8.12 9.18 39.16
CA LEU A 305 8.23 7.72 39.25
C LEU A 305 7.71 7.14 40.58
N GLY A 306 7.21 5.89 40.52
CA GLY A 306 6.62 5.20 41.66
C GLY A 306 5.38 5.92 42.22
N ILE A 307 5.12 5.72 43.51
CA ILE A 307 3.97 6.28 44.24
C ILE A 307 4.48 7.15 45.40
N ASP A 308 4.02 8.40 45.50
CA ASP A 308 4.24 9.21 46.69
C ASP A 308 3.23 8.86 47.78
N ALA A 309 3.66 8.06 48.76
CA ALA A 309 2.81 7.67 49.89
C ALA A 309 2.36 8.87 50.76
N GLU A 310 3.11 9.99 50.77
CA GLU A 310 2.70 11.18 51.53
C GLU A 310 1.46 11.83 50.92
N ALA A 311 1.32 11.82 49.59
CA ALA A 311 0.15 12.32 48.88
C ALA A 311 -1.17 11.64 49.33
N PHE A 312 -1.12 10.38 49.75
CA PHE A 312 -2.30 9.61 50.17
C PHE A 312 -2.55 9.64 51.68
N THR A 313 -1.67 10.22 52.50
CA THR A 313 -1.78 10.14 53.97
C THR A 313 -3.11 10.70 54.52
N ASN A 314 -3.67 11.71 53.85
CA ASN A 314 -4.97 12.30 54.20
C ASN A 314 -6.10 11.92 53.23
N GLY A 315 -5.84 10.94 52.36
CA GLY A 315 -6.69 10.53 51.26
C GLY A 315 -6.62 11.45 50.04
N GLN A 316 -6.78 10.85 48.87
CA GLN A 316 -6.97 11.56 47.59
C GLN A 316 -8.39 11.36 47.11
N THR A 317 -9.03 12.42 46.62
CA THR A 317 -10.46 12.40 46.30
C THR A 317 -10.71 12.75 44.84
N PHE A 318 -11.35 11.84 44.12
CA PHE A 318 -12.03 12.13 42.86
C PHE A 318 -13.48 12.52 43.18
N GLU A 319 -13.84 13.75 42.84
CA GLU A 319 -15.10 14.38 43.25
C GLU A 319 -16.00 14.63 42.03
N VAL A 320 -17.17 13.98 41.98
CA VAL A 320 -18.09 14.05 40.84
C VAL A 320 -19.37 14.78 41.24
N ASP A 321 -19.68 15.88 40.56
CA ASP A 321 -20.87 16.70 40.76
C ASP A 321 -22.09 16.08 40.09
N TYR A 322 -21.97 15.68 38.82
CA TYR A 322 -23.03 14.95 38.13
C TYR A 322 -22.48 14.04 37.05
N VAL A 323 -23.31 13.06 36.68
CA VAL A 323 -23.22 12.34 35.41
C VAL A 323 -24.53 12.52 34.66
N ARG A 324 -24.46 12.94 33.39
CA ARG A 324 -25.64 13.14 32.53
C ARG A 324 -25.44 12.47 31.19
N VAL A 325 -26.49 11.82 30.71
CA VAL A 325 -26.52 11.16 29.39
C VAL A 325 -27.70 11.69 28.61
N TYR A 326 -27.41 12.13 27.39
CA TYR A 326 -28.36 12.72 26.47
C TYR A 326 -28.45 11.90 25.18
N GLU A 327 -29.64 11.80 24.63
CA GLU A 327 -29.93 11.19 23.33
C GLU A 327 -30.22 12.29 22.30
N CYS A 328 -29.79 12.08 21.05
CA CYS A 328 -30.01 13.04 19.99
C CYS A 328 -31.47 12.97 19.50
N ALA A 329 -32.23 14.06 19.61
CA ALA A 329 -33.61 14.11 19.15
C ALA A 329 -33.75 14.00 17.62
N SER A 330 -32.73 14.43 16.87
CA SER A 330 -32.74 14.39 15.40
C SER A 330 -32.67 12.97 14.86
N ASN A 331 -31.82 12.11 15.43
CA ASN A 331 -31.70 10.71 15.05
C ASN A 331 -31.21 9.85 16.23
N PRO A 332 -32.11 9.31 17.06
CA PRO A 332 -31.76 8.43 18.18
C PRO A 332 -31.04 7.14 17.77
N ASP A 333 -31.35 6.59 16.59
CA ASP A 333 -30.82 5.29 16.16
C ASP A 333 -29.33 5.34 15.81
N THR A 334 -28.85 6.49 15.30
CA THR A 334 -27.44 6.69 14.88
C THR A 334 -26.71 7.76 15.68
N GLY A 335 -27.40 8.55 16.51
CA GLY A 335 -26.84 9.68 17.24
C GLY A 335 -26.51 10.92 16.39
N ARG A 336 -26.79 10.92 15.08
CA ARG A 336 -26.39 11.97 14.14
C ARG A 336 -27.33 13.18 14.13
N GLY A 337 -26.79 14.36 13.89
CA GLY A 337 -27.54 15.61 13.71
C GLY A 337 -27.71 16.43 14.98
N CYS A 338 -26.96 16.12 16.04
CA CYS A 338 -26.88 16.90 17.28
C CYS A 338 -25.43 17.26 17.63
N GLU A 339 -24.49 17.09 16.70
CA GLU A 339 -23.07 17.33 16.93
C GLU A 339 -22.74 18.78 17.29
N THR A 340 -21.92 18.96 18.33
CA THR A 340 -21.32 20.24 18.67
C THR A 340 -19.91 20.30 18.05
N ILE A 341 -19.74 21.05 16.96
CA ILE A 341 -18.46 21.21 16.25
C ILE A 341 -17.85 22.60 16.50
N ARG A 342 -16.56 22.75 16.19
CA ARG A 342 -15.85 24.05 16.20
C ARG A 342 -15.00 24.26 14.95
N ALA A 343 -14.47 25.47 14.79
CA ALA A 343 -13.44 25.75 13.78
C ALA A 343 -12.25 24.80 13.97
N GLY A 344 -11.78 24.19 12.87
CA GLY A 344 -10.77 23.14 12.91
C GLY A 344 -11.32 21.72 13.08
N TYR A 345 -12.65 21.51 13.05
CA TYR A 345 -13.20 20.16 13.11
C TYR A 345 -12.67 19.27 11.95
N LYS A 346 -12.02 18.15 12.33
CA LYS A 346 -11.34 17.18 11.44
C LYS A 346 -10.12 17.72 10.69
N ASP A 347 -9.44 18.72 11.24
CA ASP A 347 -8.08 19.09 10.83
C ASP A 347 -7.02 18.24 11.58
N GLU A 348 -5.74 18.52 11.32
CA GLU A 348 -4.60 17.85 11.97
C GLU A 348 -4.57 18.02 13.50
N ASP A 349 -5.18 19.09 14.04
CA ASP A 349 -5.17 19.36 15.49
C ASP A 349 -6.24 18.56 16.22
N THR A 350 -7.37 18.27 15.58
CA THR A 350 -8.51 17.60 16.21
C THR A 350 -8.75 16.19 15.70
N TYR A 351 -8.23 15.80 14.54
CA TYR A 351 -8.48 14.47 13.98
C TYR A 351 -7.38 13.49 14.38
N VAL A 352 -7.76 12.48 15.16
CA VAL A 352 -6.84 11.44 15.60
C VAL A 352 -6.96 10.25 14.66
N THR A 353 -5.83 9.87 14.04
CA THR A 353 -5.69 8.66 13.23
C THR A 353 -5.72 7.44 14.14
N GLY A 354 -6.50 6.43 13.77
CA GLY A 354 -6.52 5.15 14.47
C GLY A 354 -5.45 4.19 13.95
N ASP A 355 -5.57 2.93 14.33
CA ASP A 355 -4.56 1.90 14.07
C ASP A 355 -5.13 0.69 13.31
N ALA A 356 -6.13 0.92 12.45
CA ALA A 356 -6.65 -0.14 11.59
C ALA A 356 -5.57 -0.71 10.66
N PRO A 357 -5.49 -2.05 10.50
CA PRO A 357 -4.57 -2.67 9.55
C PRO A 357 -4.94 -2.23 8.13
N ILE A 358 -3.95 -2.00 7.28
CA ILE A 358 -4.20 -1.66 5.88
C ILE A 358 -4.53 -2.96 5.14
N PRO A 359 -5.69 -3.07 4.48
CA PRO A 359 -6.02 -4.26 3.72
C PRO A 359 -5.09 -4.37 2.51
N SER A 360 -4.45 -5.53 2.34
CA SER A 360 -3.72 -5.86 1.12
C SER A 360 -4.65 -5.74 -0.09
N PRO A 361 -4.18 -5.17 -1.22
CA PRO A 361 -4.86 -5.32 -2.49
C PRO A 361 -5.07 -6.80 -2.81
N PRO A 362 -6.13 -7.17 -3.56
CA PRO A 362 -6.29 -8.53 -4.02
C PRO A 362 -5.09 -8.91 -4.88
N SER A 363 -4.64 -10.15 -4.73
CA SER A 363 -3.64 -10.70 -5.63
C SER A 363 -4.11 -10.60 -7.07
N ASP A 364 -3.20 -10.23 -7.97
CA ASP A 364 -3.43 -10.35 -9.41
C ASP A 364 -3.27 -11.80 -9.91
N GLY A 365 -2.86 -12.72 -9.02
CA GLY A 365 -2.69 -14.14 -9.30
C GLY A 365 -1.45 -14.45 -10.14
N VAL A 366 -0.58 -13.47 -10.41
CA VAL A 366 0.59 -13.65 -11.27
C VAL A 366 1.82 -14.04 -10.44
N PRO A 367 2.40 -15.24 -10.67
CA PRO A 367 3.64 -15.63 -10.02
C PRO A 367 4.80 -14.71 -10.37
N ARG A 368 5.38 -14.07 -9.34
CA ARG A 368 6.57 -13.22 -9.47
C ARG A 368 7.59 -13.60 -8.42
N ASN A 369 8.86 -13.34 -8.72
CA ASN A 369 9.93 -13.38 -7.73
C ASN A 369 10.30 -11.95 -7.35
N LEU A 370 10.71 -11.76 -6.09
CA LEU A 370 11.28 -10.52 -5.60
C LEU A 370 12.77 -10.73 -5.34
N THR A 371 13.60 -9.88 -5.96
CA THR A 371 14.99 -9.71 -5.52
C THR A 371 15.07 -8.45 -4.68
N ILE A 372 15.34 -8.62 -3.39
CA ILE A 372 15.55 -7.51 -2.46
C ILE A 372 16.99 -7.01 -2.60
N PHE A 373 17.94 -7.94 -2.69
CA PHE A 373 19.34 -7.60 -2.88
C PHE A 373 20.14 -8.82 -3.34
N ASP A 374 20.87 -8.72 -4.46
CA ASP A 374 21.77 -9.79 -4.96
C ASP A 374 23.12 -9.27 -5.44
N GLY A 375 23.56 -8.17 -4.84
CA GLY A 375 24.75 -7.40 -5.21
C GLY A 375 24.41 -6.01 -5.73
N THR A 376 23.15 -5.80 -6.15
CA THR A 376 22.60 -4.48 -6.51
C THR A 376 21.54 -4.07 -5.49
N PRO A 377 21.65 -2.89 -4.85
CA PRO A 377 20.60 -2.35 -3.99
C PRO A 377 19.27 -2.21 -4.72
N ASN A 378 18.18 -2.66 -4.11
CA ASN A 378 16.82 -2.36 -4.57
C ASN A 378 16.36 -1.04 -3.92
N PRO A 379 16.11 0.03 -4.68
CA PRO A 379 15.68 1.33 -4.14
C PRO A 379 14.41 1.26 -3.29
N SER A 380 13.52 0.32 -3.61
CA SER A 380 12.25 0.11 -2.91
C SER A 380 12.35 -0.80 -1.68
N TRP A 381 13.51 -1.42 -1.47
CA TRP A 381 13.81 -2.25 -0.29
C TRP A 381 15.19 -1.88 0.31
N PRO A 382 15.37 -0.65 0.83
CA PRO A 382 16.61 -0.26 1.47
C PRO A 382 16.93 -1.12 2.70
N ALA A 383 18.23 -1.29 2.96
CA ALA A 383 18.71 -1.83 4.22
C ALA A 383 18.46 -0.83 5.36
N TRP A 384 17.99 -1.32 6.51
CA TRP A 384 17.42 -0.51 7.58
C TRP A 384 17.73 -1.04 8.98
N ASP A 385 17.73 -0.12 9.95
CA ASP A 385 17.87 -0.32 11.39
C ASP A 385 16.63 0.26 12.10
N CYS A 386 15.91 -0.57 12.87
CA CYS A 386 14.64 -0.19 13.49
C CYS A 386 14.69 1.04 14.37
N CYS A 387 15.81 1.23 15.04
CA CYS A 387 15.84 1.90 16.31
C CYS A 387 16.85 3.06 16.30
N GLY A 388 17.50 3.29 15.15
CA GLY A 388 18.37 4.43 14.92
C GLY A 388 19.60 4.39 15.82
N GLY A 389 20.50 3.45 15.56
CA GLY A 389 21.80 3.35 16.26
C GLY A 389 22.99 3.08 15.32
N SER A 390 22.72 2.57 14.12
CA SER A 390 23.69 2.30 13.07
C SER A 390 23.05 2.53 11.69
N THR A 391 23.87 2.55 10.64
CA THR A 391 23.39 2.56 9.25
C THR A 391 24.04 1.37 8.55
N PRO A 392 23.26 0.42 7.99
CA PRO A 392 23.83 -0.66 7.21
C PRO A 392 24.65 -0.10 6.05
N GLU A 393 25.87 -0.62 5.87
CA GLU A 393 26.80 -0.14 4.84
C GLU A 393 26.96 -1.18 3.74
N LEU A 394 26.95 -0.76 2.48
CA LEU A 394 27.28 -1.63 1.36
C LEU A 394 28.81 -1.80 1.29
N VAL A 395 29.29 -3.04 1.42
CA VAL A 395 30.71 -3.39 1.39
C VAL A 395 30.99 -4.46 0.33
N ASP A 396 32.24 -4.55 -0.13
CA ASP A 396 32.66 -5.57 -1.09
C ASP A 396 33.37 -6.73 -0.36
N ASP A 397 32.74 -7.91 -0.32
CA ASP A 397 33.31 -9.14 0.25
C ASP A 397 34.10 -9.92 -0.79
N GLU A 398 35.30 -10.39 -0.42
CA GLU A 398 36.22 -11.09 -1.34
C GLU A 398 35.64 -12.36 -1.99
N GLU A 399 34.62 -12.99 -1.40
CA GLU A 399 34.01 -14.23 -1.90
C GLU A 399 32.70 -14.01 -2.66
N ARG A 400 31.86 -13.07 -2.22
CA ARG A 400 30.50 -12.87 -2.74
C ARG A 400 30.24 -11.51 -3.39
N GLY A 401 31.25 -10.63 -3.46
CA GLY A 401 31.11 -9.28 -4.00
C GLY A 401 30.30 -8.39 -3.07
N PRO A 402 29.46 -7.47 -3.61
CA PRO A 402 28.71 -6.53 -2.78
C PRO A 402 27.77 -7.24 -1.79
N ALA A 403 27.85 -6.82 -0.53
CA ALA A 403 27.04 -7.30 0.58
C ALA A 403 26.72 -6.15 1.55
N TYR A 404 25.56 -6.18 2.19
CA TYR A 404 25.25 -5.22 3.24
C TYR A 404 25.84 -5.68 4.58
N GLN A 405 26.64 -4.82 5.20
CA GLN A 405 27.16 -5.00 6.55
C GLN A 405 26.22 -4.38 7.58
N PHE A 406 25.90 -5.17 8.60
CA PHE A 406 25.07 -4.79 9.74
C PHE A 406 25.89 -4.90 11.04
N VAL A 407 25.72 -3.93 11.94
CA VAL A 407 26.53 -3.81 13.17
C VAL A 407 25.65 -3.54 14.38
N VAL A 408 25.55 -4.50 15.30
CA VAL A 408 24.75 -4.33 16.53
C VAL A 408 25.60 -3.74 17.65
N GLY A 409 25.30 -2.49 18.00
CA GLY A 409 25.96 -1.74 19.07
C GLY A 409 25.48 -2.11 20.48
N SER A 410 25.72 -1.22 21.45
CA SER A 410 25.27 -1.40 22.84
C SER A 410 23.77 -1.19 23.03
N GLU A 411 23.14 -0.41 22.14
CA GLU A 411 21.69 -0.25 22.11
C GLU A 411 21.06 -1.41 21.31
N PRO A 412 20.09 -2.14 21.89
CA PRO A 412 19.39 -3.20 21.17
C PRO A 412 18.67 -2.68 19.92
N THR A 413 18.76 -3.44 18.83
CA THR A 413 18.13 -3.11 17.55
C THR A 413 17.88 -4.39 16.75
N VAL A 414 16.94 -4.32 15.81
CA VAL A 414 16.69 -5.30 14.75
C VAL A 414 16.95 -4.64 13.41
N MET A 415 17.52 -5.40 12.47
CA MET A 415 17.95 -4.86 11.17
C MET A 415 17.60 -5.80 10.04
N GLY A 416 17.50 -5.23 8.84
CA GLY A 416 17.13 -5.98 7.65
C GLY A 416 16.82 -5.06 6.48
N PHE A 417 15.77 -5.41 5.72
CA PHE A 417 15.29 -4.68 4.55
C PHE A 417 13.81 -4.38 4.72
N VAL A 418 13.38 -3.20 4.26
CA VAL A 418 12.02 -2.68 4.47
C VAL A 418 11.52 -1.95 3.22
N SER A 419 10.25 -2.14 2.85
CA SER A 419 9.60 -1.45 1.73
C SER A 419 8.53 -0.44 2.15
N ARG A 420 8.52 -0.06 3.43
CA ARG A 420 7.58 0.93 3.97
C ARG A 420 8.05 2.35 3.63
N GLU A 421 7.10 3.20 3.24
CA GLU A 421 7.33 4.59 2.80
C GLU A 421 8.23 5.39 3.74
N ALA A 422 8.01 5.26 5.05
CA ALA A 422 8.76 6.01 6.07
C ALA A 422 10.28 5.76 6.08
N PHE A 423 10.74 4.65 5.48
CA PHE A 423 12.14 4.23 5.50
C PHE A 423 12.80 4.22 4.12
N ILE A 424 12.05 4.53 3.06
CA ILE A 424 12.58 4.68 1.72
C ILE A 424 13.17 6.07 1.58
N THR A 425 14.50 6.14 1.56
CA THR A 425 15.25 7.39 1.39
C THR A 425 15.75 7.60 -0.04
N ASP A 426 15.75 6.54 -0.85
CA ASP A 426 16.10 6.59 -2.26
C ASP A 426 14.95 7.22 -3.05
N PRO A 427 15.18 8.29 -3.85
CA PRO A 427 14.13 8.93 -4.64
C PRO A 427 13.55 8.04 -5.76
N GLU A 428 14.27 6.99 -6.19
CA GLU A 428 13.75 5.98 -7.13
C GLU A 428 12.97 4.88 -6.42
N GLY A 429 13.07 4.80 -5.09
CA GLY A 429 12.34 3.86 -4.26
C GLY A 429 10.88 4.26 -4.11
N THR A 430 9.99 3.27 -4.18
CA THR A 430 8.57 3.45 -3.86
C THR A 430 8.09 2.34 -2.94
N PRO A 431 7.05 2.57 -2.11
CA PRO A 431 6.54 1.51 -1.24
C PRO A 431 6.10 0.30 -2.06
N SER A 432 6.72 -0.85 -1.81
CA SER A 432 6.50 -2.07 -2.60
C SER A 432 6.30 -3.29 -1.70
N PRO A 433 5.17 -3.38 -0.96
CA PRO A 433 4.80 -4.63 -0.30
C PRO A 433 4.64 -5.74 -1.35
N PHE A 434 5.17 -6.92 -1.04
CA PHE A 434 5.23 -8.04 -1.98
C PHE A 434 4.12 -9.05 -1.71
N ASP A 435 3.30 -9.30 -2.73
CA ASP A 435 2.32 -10.36 -2.74
C ASP A 435 2.96 -11.68 -3.20
N ALA A 436 3.20 -12.55 -2.23
CA ALA A 436 3.76 -13.88 -2.45
C ALA A 436 2.67 -14.97 -2.56
N THR A 437 1.37 -14.61 -2.51
CA THR A 437 0.28 -15.59 -2.62
C THR A 437 0.33 -16.43 -3.90
N PRO A 438 0.69 -15.90 -5.09
CA PRO A 438 0.74 -16.71 -6.31
C PRO A 438 1.86 -17.76 -6.32
N ILE A 439 2.88 -17.58 -5.47
CA ILE A 439 4.01 -18.51 -5.34
C ILE A 439 3.98 -19.30 -4.02
N LEU A 440 2.90 -19.21 -3.23
CA LEU A 440 2.83 -19.76 -1.86
C LEU A 440 3.27 -21.23 -1.74
N GLU A 441 2.80 -22.11 -2.63
CA GLU A 441 3.03 -23.55 -2.52
C GLU A 441 4.51 -23.95 -2.70
N ASN A 442 5.24 -23.22 -3.55
CA ASN A 442 6.61 -23.59 -3.96
C ASN A 442 7.66 -22.50 -3.73
N GLY A 443 7.24 -21.34 -3.24
CA GLY A 443 8.08 -20.18 -3.03
C GLY A 443 8.78 -20.20 -1.69
N LYS A 444 9.91 -19.50 -1.64
CA LYS A 444 10.84 -19.51 -0.53
C LYS A 444 11.38 -18.11 -0.28
N VAL A 445 11.60 -17.79 0.99
CA VAL A 445 12.47 -16.68 1.38
C VAL A 445 13.87 -17.23 1.54
N LYS A 446 14.85 -16.60 0.89
CA LYS A 446 16.23 -17.05 0.86
C LYS A 446 17.19 -15.88 1.00
N PHE A 447 18.25 -16.07 1.78
CA PHE A 447 19.36 -15.13 1.87
C PHE A 447 20.65 -15.87 2.23
N ASP A 448 21.79 -15.26 1.89
CA ASP A 448 23.10 -15.68 2.36
C ASP A 448 23.55 -14.77 3.50
N ILE A 449 24.12 -15.36 4.56
CA ILE A 449 24.67 -14.66 5.73
C ILE A 449 26.11 -15.07 6.00
N LYS A 450 26.96 -14.11 6.40
CA LYS A 450 28.30 -14.35 6.95
C LYS A 450 28.50 -13.53 8.22
N VAL A 451 28.75 -14.20 9.33
CA VAL A 451 29.04 -13.50 10.60
C VAL A 451 30.52 -13.14 10.65
N LEU A 452 30.83 -11.84 10.77
CA LEU A 452 32.18 -11.32 10.93
C LEU A 452 32.62 -11.38 12.39
N SER A 453 31.74 -11.00 13.32
CA SER A 453 31.91 -11.16 14.77
C SER A 453 30.62 -11.63 15.43
N GLN A 454 30.75 -12.56 16.38
CA GLN A 454 29.62 -13.00 17.19
C GLN A 454 29.29 -11.93 18.25
N PRO A 455 28.04 -11.91 18.76
CA PRO A 455 27.71 -11.10 19.92
C PRO A 455 28.61 -11.43 21.12
N ASN A 456 28.81 -10.43 21.98
CA ASN A 456 29.63 -10.55 23.20
C ASN A 456 29.06 -11.55 24.21
N ALA A 457 27.76 -11.84 24.12
CA ALA A 457 27.05 -12.85 24.91
C ALA A 457 26.49 -13.97 24.01
N ASP A 458 26.23 -15.14 24.59
CA ASP A 458 25.55 -16.22 23.86
C ASP A 458 24.14 -15.74 23.44
N SER A 459 23.87 -15.76 22.12
CA SER A 459 22.62 -15.28 21.54
C SER A 459 22.06 -16.27 20.52
N THR A 460 20.75 -16.27 20.35
CA THR A 460 20.08 -17.00 19.27
C THR A 460 19.92 -16.05 18.09
N TRP A 461 20.36 -16.48 16.91
CA TRP A 461 20.12 -15.76 15.67
C TRP A 461 18.69 -16.03 15.18
N LEU A 462 17.97 -14.95 14.91
CA LEU A 462 16.56 -14.93 14.54
C LEU A 462 16.41 -14.39 13.11
N PHE A 463 15.42 -14.94 12.41
CA PHE A 463 14.83 -14.41 11.21
C PHE A 463 13.42 -13.94 11.56
N LYS A 464 13.10 -12.70 11.19
CA LYS A 464 11.76 -12.14 11.35
C LYS A 464 11.27 -11.58 10.02
N ILE A 465 10.00 -11.81 9.70
CA ILE A 465 9.34 -11.32 8.49
C ILE A 465 7.99 -10.73 8.87
N GLU A 466 7.63 -9.60 8.29
CA GLU A 466 6.41 -8.86 8.62
C GLU A 466 5.60 -8.53 7.35
N SER A 467 4.32 -8.26 7.54
CA SER A 467 3.42 -7.86 6.45
C SER A 467 2.43 -6.79 6.88
N ASN A 468 2.17 -5.85 5.98
CA ASN A 468 1.30 -4.67 6.14
C ASN A 468 1.50 -3.96 7.49
N GLU A 469 2.67 -3.35 7.71
CA GLU A 469 2.97 -2.57 8.92
C GLU A 469 2.75 -3.36 10.22
N THR A 470 3.38 -4.54 10.35
CA THR A 470 3.26 -5.46 11.52
C THR A 470 1.86 -6.02 11.77
N SER A 471 0.92 -5.88 10.83
CA SER A 471 -0.41 -6.50 10.95
C SER A 471 -0.31 -8.03 11.08
N SER A 472 0.72 -8.65 10.52
CA SER A 472 1.14 -10.02 10.79
C SER A 472 2.66 -10.10 10.76
N GLU A 473 3.21 -11.03 11.54
CA GLU A 473 4.64 -11.24 11.63
C GLU A 473 4.95 -12.68 12.07
N VAL A 474 6.10 -13.18 11.65
CA VAL A 474 6.64 -14.46 12.08
C VAL A 474 8.11 -14.27 12.46
N GLU A 475 8.47 -14.76 13.64
CA GLU A 475 9.85 -14.79 14.14
C GLU A 475 10.27 -16.23 14.42
N LEU A 476 11.37 -16.66 13.80
CA LEU A 476 11.90 -18.02 13.90
C LEU A 476 13.41 -17.99 14.12
N PRO A 477 13.99 -18.94 14.87
CA PRO A 477 15.45 -19.08 14.93
C PRO A 477 15.99 -19.53 13.56
N ILE A 478 17.19 -19.07 13.19
CA ILE A 478 17.86 -19.49 11.94
C ILE A 478 18.07 -21.01 11.87
N THR A 479 18.17 -21.68 13.02
CA THR A 479 18.23 -23.16 13.09
C THR A 479 16.93 -23.86 12.70
N ALA A 480 15.83 -23.14 12.51
CA ALA A 480 14.57 -23.68 11.98
C ALA A 480 14.48 -23.61 10.44
N SER A 481 15.46 -23.00 9.76
CA SER A 481 15.57 -23.02 8.29
C SER A 481 15.76 -24.44 7.74
N GLU A 482 15.59 -24.61 6.43
CA GLU A 482 15.83 -25.88 5.74
C GLU A 482 17.25 -26.42 5.97
N GLU A 483 18.25 -25.54 6.08
CA GLU A 483 19.63 -25.90 6.36
C GLU A 483 19.83 -26.32 7.82
N GLY A 484 19.08 -25.73 8.75
CA GLY A 484 19.05 -26.12 10.16
C GLY A 484 20.35 -25.83 10.94
N VAL A 485 21.18 -24.90 10.45
CA VAL A 485 22.49 -24.57 11.04
C VAL A 485 22.53 -23.10 11.44
N ALA A 486 23.02 -22.81 12.65
CA ALA A 486 23.25 -21.44 13.11
C ALA A 486 24.42 -20.77 12.35
N PRO A 487 24.43 -19.44 12.21
CA PRO A 487 25.52 -18.73 11.56
C PRO A 487 26.87 -18.87 12.28
N ALA A 488 27.91 -19.28 11.57
CA ALA A 488 29.27 -19.45 12.02
C ALA A 488 30.15 -18.27 11.60
N THR A 489 31.18 -17.97 12.40
CA THR A 489 32.07 -16.84 12.13
C THR A 489 32.98 -17.11 10.93
N GLY A 490 32.98 -16.20 9.96
CA GLY A 490 33.86 -16.20 8.81
C GLY A 490 33.42 -17.11 7.65
N GLU A 491 32.28 -17.78 7.76
CA GLU A 491 31.75 -18.68 6.72
C GLU A 491 30.43 -18.14 6.16
N TRP A 492 30.27 -18.18 4.84
CA TRP A 492 28.99 -17.91 4.20
C TRP A 492 28.05 -19.10 4.37
N GLN A 493 26.82 -18.83 4.77
CA GLN A 493 25.75 -19.82 4.90
C GLN A 493 24.48 -19.32 4.22
N THR A 494 23.84 -20.19 3.46
CA THR A 494 22.50 -19.95 2.92
C THR A 494 21.47 -20.29 3.99
N VAL A 495 20.42 -19.49 4.07
CA VAL A 495 19.28 -19.69 4.95
C VAL A 495 18.00 -19.63 4.11
N THR A 496 17.18 -20.67 4.24
CA THR A 496 15.96 -20.83 3.44
C THR A 496 14.75 -21.16 4.31
N TYR A 497 13.62 -20.49 4.06
CA TYR A 497 12.30 -20.76 4.65
C TYR A 497 11.23 -20.90 3.57
N GLY A 498 10.34 -21.89 3.68
CA GLY A 498 9.21 -22.03 2.75
C GLY A 498 8.09 -21.04 3.04
N LEU A 499 7.51 -20.41 2.02
CA LEU A 499 6.39 -19.47 2.20
C LEU A 499 5.18 -20.13 2.84
N GLN A 500 4.86 -21.37 2.48
CA GLN A 500 3.76 -22.12 3.12
C GLN A 500 4.00 -22.31 4.62
N GLU A 501 5.24 -22.56 5.05
CA GLU A 501 5.58 -22.73 6.46
C GLU A 501 5.42 -21.42 7.25
N LEU A 502 5.77 -20.29 6.63
CA LEU A 502 5.57 -18.96 7.20
C LEU A 502 4.09 -18.60 7.29
N ALA A 503 3.30 -18.92 6.26
CA ALA A 503 1.85 -18.73 6.28
C ALA A 503 1.17 -19.58 7.37
N ASP A 504 1.57 -20.86 7.50
CA ASP A 504 1.08 -21.76 8.56
C ASP A 504 1.48 -21.26 9.97
N ALA A 505 2.58 -20.51 10.07
CA ALA A 505 3.03 -19.86 11.31
C ALA A 505 2.31 -18.53 11.60
N GLY A 506 1.45 -18.05 10.70
CA GLY A 506 0.59 -16.88 10.90
C GLY A 506 0.97 -15.63 10.08
N LEU A 507 1.90 -15.74 9.12
CA LEU A 507 2.25 -14.63 8.22
C LEU A 507 1.17 -14.43 7.14
N ASP A 508 0.73 -13.19 6.93
CA ASP A 508 -0.04 -12.79 5.73
C ASP A 508 0.90 -12.58 4.55
N VAL A 509 1.04 -13.61 3.70
CA VAL A 509 1.94 -13.59 2.54
C VAL A 509 1.51 -12.62 1.41
N SER A 510 0.36 -11.94 1.52
CA SER A 510 -0.15 -11.04 0.48
C SER A 510 0.45 -9.63 0.50
N GLY A 511 1.23 -9.30 1.53
CA GLY A 511 1.75 -7.94 1.72
C GLY A 511 3.05 -7.89 2.49
N ILE A 512 4.00 -8.77 2.16
CA ILE A 512 5.31 -8.84 2.83
C ILE A 512 6.06 -7.54 2.60
N ASP A 513 6.41 -6.84 3.68
CA ASP A 513 7.01 -5.50 3.59
C ASP A 513 8.32 -5.33 4.37
N VAL A 514 8.70 -6.34 5.18
CA VAL A 514 9.95 -6.34 5.95
C VAL A 514 10.54 -7.75 6.06
N ILE A 515 11.86 -7.86 5.89
CA ILE A 515 12.66 -9.04 6.23
C ILE A 515 13.82 -8.61 7.13
N MET A 516 13.99 -9.29 8.27
CA MET A 516 15.00 -8.99 9.27
C MET A 516 15.78 -10.22 9.69
N VAL A 517 17.06 -10.00 10.02
CA VAL A 517 17.95 -11.02 10.56
C VAL A 517 18.74 -10.39 11.69
N PHE A 518 18.67 -10.93 12.91
CA PHE A 518 19.33 -10.32 14.07
C PHE A 518 19.57 -11.32 15.20
N PRO A 519 20.54 -11.07 16.10
CA PRO A 519 20.64 -11.78 17.36
C PRO A 519 19.49 -11.38 18.30
N ALA A 520 19.02 -12.30 19.15
CA ALA A 520 17.90 -12.07 20.07
C ALA A 520 17.99 -10.73 20.83
N TRP A 521 16.84 -10.06 20.97
CA TRP A 521 16.76 -8.71 21.53
C TRP A 521 17.54 -8.55 22.83
N GLY A 522 18.36 -7.50 22.91
CA GLY A 522 19.18 -7.20 24.08
C GLY A 522 20.43 -8.06 24.28
N THR A 523 20.71 -9.01 23.37
CA THR A 523 21.89 -9.90 23.47
C THR A 523 22.87 -9.76 22.32
N GLY A 524 22.59 -8.88 21.35
CA GLY A 524 23.33 -8.75 20.10
C GLY A 524 24.59 -7.88 20.13
N GLU A 525 24.89 -7.18 21.24
CA GLU A 525 26.02 -6.24 21.30
C GLU A 525 27.34 -6.88 20.82
N GLY A 526 27.99 -6.24 19.84
CA GLY A 526 29.26 -6.66 19.25
C GLY A 526 29.12 -7.58 18.03
N ALA A 527 27.91 -7.92 17.62
CA ALA A 527 27.67 -8.69 16.40
C ALA A 527 27.87 -7.84 15.14
N GLU A 528 28.65 -8.37 14.21
CA GLU A 528 28.83 -7.82 12.86
C GLU A 528 28.60 -8.94 11.85
N TYR A 529 27.80 -8.68 10.82
CA TYR A 529 27.46 -9.70 9.82
C TYR A 529 27.13 -9.07 8.47
N LEU A 530 27.27 -9.88 7.42
CA LEU A 530 26.99 -9.53 6.03
C LEU A 530 25.75 -10.27 5.55
N LEU A 531 24.91 -9.62 4.75
CA LEU A 531 23.82 -10.24 3.99
C LEU A 531 23.97 -10.00 2.49
N THR A 532 23.71 -11.03 1.70
CA THR A 532 23.57 -10.93 0.23
C THR A 532 22.56 -11.96 -0.30
N ASN A 533 22.21 -11.90 -1.58
CA ASN A 533 21.26 -12.81 -2.23
C ASN A 533 19.90 -12.94 -1.51
N VAL A 534 19.38 -11.83 -1.00
CA VAL A 534 18.08 -11.74 -0.31
C VAL A 534 16.96 -11.74 -1.36
N LYS A 535 16.18 -12.81 -1.40
CA LYS A 535 15.14 -13.04 -2.41
C LYS A 535 13.90 -13.70 -1.80
N ILE A 536 12.74 -13.43 -2.40
CA ILE A 536 11.53 -14.23 -2.26
C ILE A 536 11.26 -14.83 -3.64
N GLU A 537 11.44 -16.13 -3.80
CA GLU A 537 11.45 -16.75 -5.11
C GLU A 537 10.80 -18.14 -5.12
N ALA A 538 10.19 -18.49 -6.25
CA ALA A 538 9.80 -19.85 -6.60
C ALA A 538 10.46 -20.26 -7.92
N PRO A 539 10.59 -21.58 -8.19
CA PRO A 539 10.84 -22.07 -9.54
C PRO A 539 9.64 -21.71 -10.42
N LEU A 540 9.72 -20.59 -11.13
CA LEU A 540 8.70 -20.21 -12.11
C LEU A 540 8.81 -21.17 -13.31
N GLY A 541 7.69 -21.74 -13.74
CA GLY A 541 7.64 -22.54 -14.97
C GLY A 541 7.94 -21.68 -16.22
N PRO A 542 8.06 -22.28 -17.42
CA PRO A 542 8.09 -21.47 -18.64
C PRO A 542 6.84 -20.58 -18.68
N SER A 543 7.02 -19.32 -19.05
CA SER A 543 5.90 -18.39 -19.22
C SER A 543 4.84 -19.00 -20.15
N PRO A 544 3.55 -18.95 -19.81
CA PRO A 544 2.52 -19.53 -20.66
C PRO A 544 2.53 -18.87 -22.04
N GLU A 545 2.56 -19.70 -23.07
CA GLU A 545 2.59 -19.30 -24.48
C GLU A 545 1.60 -20.14 -25.28
N LEU A 546 0.83 -19.49 -26.15
CA LEU A 546 0.01 -20.11 -27.18
C LEU A 546 0.52 -19.69 -28.55
N VAL A 547 1.15 -20.61 -29.27
CA VAL A 547 1.47 -20.43 -30.70
C VAL A 547 0.27 -20.87 -31.52
N LEU A 548 -0.35 -19.96 -32.25
CA LEU A 548 -1.46 -20.24 -33.18
C LEU A 548 -0.93 -20.70 -34.54
N PHE A 549 0.13 -20.05 -35.03
CA PHE A 549 0.79 -20.36 -36.29
C PHE A 549 2.24 -19.87 -36.30
N ASP A 550 3.19 -20.77 -36.57
CA ASP A 550 4.61 -20.46 -36.80
C ASP A 550 5.19 -21.51 -37.76
N GLY A 551 5.25 -21.19 -39.05
CA GLY A 551 5.66 -22.10 -40.12
C GLY A 551 4.79 -23.37 -40.27
N ALA A 552 3.83 -23.57 -39.38
CA ALA A 552 2.91 -24.68 -39.29
C ALA A 552 1.70 -24.28 -38.43
N GLU A 553 0.53 -24.83 -38.78
CA GLU A 553 -0.70 -24.66 -38.05
C GLU A 553 -0.68 -25.41 -36.71
N ASN A 554 -1.16 -24.78 -35.64
CA ASN A 554 -1.41 -25.45 -34.37
C ASN A 554 -2.59 -26.44 -34.51
N PRO A 555 -2.38 -27.76 -34.29
CA PRO A 555 -3.44 -28.76 -34.47
C PRO A 555 -4.61 -28.63 -33.48
N ASP A 556 -4.38 -28.00 -32.32
CA ASP A 556 -5.42 -27.75 -31.33
C ASP A 556 -6.20 -26.47 -31.63
N TRP A 557 -5.61 -25.53 -32.38
CA TRP A 557 -6.16 -24.24 -32.79
C TRP A 557 -6.12 -24.06 -34.32
N PRO A 558 -6.84 -24.88 -35.09
CA PRO A 558 -6.82 -24.79 -36.54
C PRO A 558 -7.34 -23.43 -37.05
N MET A 559 -6.87 -23.06 -38.25
CA MET A 559 -7.42 -21.96 -39.02
C MET A 559 -8.89 -22.24 -39.34
N TRP A 560 -9.72 -21.22 -39.16
CA TRP A 560 -11.16 -21.34 -39.11
C TRP A 560 -11.85 -20.23 -39.91
N ASP A 561 -12.94 -20.61 -40.59
CA ASP A 561 -13.89 -19.74 -41.26
C ASP A 561 -15.26 -19.90 -40.59
N CYS A 562 -15.76 -18.83 -39.97
CA CYS A 562 -16.98 -18.84 -39.17
C CYS A 562 -18.22 -19.30 -39.95
N CYS A 563 -18.30 -18.97 -41.24
CA CYS A 563 -19.48 -19.22 -42.05
C CYS A 563 -19.26 -20.31 -43.11
N ALA A 564 -18.12 -21.00 -43.09
CA ALA A 564 -17.73 -22.06 -44.02
C ALA A 564 -17.86 -21.63 -45.51
N GLY A 565 -17.59 -20.36 -45.81
CA GLY A 565 -17.64 -19.80 -47.16
C GLY A 565 -16.40 -20.13 -48.00
N SER A 566 -15.30 -20.48 -47.33
CA SER A 566 -14.01 -20.87 -47.89
C SER A 566 -13.31 -21.87 -46.96
N SER A 567 -12.10 -22.30 -47.32
CA SER A 567 -11.25 -23.11 -46.44
C SER A 567 -9.85 -22.49 -46.39
N PRO A 568 -9.45 -21.94 -45.23
CA PRO A 568 -8.07 -21.51 -45.02
C PRO A 568 -7.08 -22.64 -45.32
N MET A 569 -5.88 -22.30 -45.79
CA MET A 569 -4.87 -23.29 -46.15
C MET A 569 -3.46 -22.77 -45.93
N VAL A 570 -2.52 -23.68 -45.66
CA VAL A 570 -1.09 -23.34 -45.64
C VAL A 570 -0.57 -23.24 -47.06
N VAL A 571 0.12 -22.13 -47.38
CA VAL A 571 0.76 -21.88 -48.68
C VAL A 571 2.22 -21.48 -48.49
N GLU A 572 3.04 -21.65 -49.51
CA GLU A 572 4.41 -21.15 -49.52
C GLU A 572 4.44 -19.68 -49.95
N ASP A 573 5.02 -18.83 -49.11
CA ASP A 573 5.36 -17.44 -49.38
C ASP A 573 6.86 -17.30 -49.70
N ASP A 574 7.18 -16.43 -50.66
CA ASP A 574 8.57 -16.27 -51.13
C ASP A 574 9.50 -15.66 -50.07
N GLU A 575 8.96 -14.92 -49.09
CA GLU A 575 9.74 -14.26 -48.03
C GLU A 575 9.77 -15.05 -46.72
N ARG A 576 8.65 -15.67 -46.32
CA ARG A 576 8.47 -16.30 -45.00
C ARG A 576 8.32 -17.82 -45.00
N GLY A 577 8.28 -18.46 -46.18
CA GLY A 577 8.05 -19.91 -46.26
C GLY A 577 6.58 -20.26 -46.00
N PRO A 578 6.26 -21.33 -45.23
CA PRO A 578 4.87 -21.74 -45.03
C PRO A 578 4.08 -20.74 -44.19
N VAL A 579 2.99 -20.20 -44.73
CA VAL A 579 2.11 -19.21 -44.07
C VAL A 579 0.64 -19.63 -44.16
N GLY A 580 -0.19 -19.18 -43.21
CA GLY A 580 -1.63 -19.42 -43.22
C GLY A 580 -2.36 -18.44 -44.15
N GLN A 581 -2.99 -18.92 -45.22
CA GLN A 581 -3.75 -18.11 -46.17
C GLN A 581 -5.26 -18.20 -45.94
N PHE A 582 -5.89 -17.03 -45.89
CA PHE A 582 -7.33 -16.82 -45.75
C PHE A 582 -7.89 -16.16 -47.02
N SER A 583 -9.13 -16.48 -47.40
CA SER A 583 -9.75 -15.99 -48.64
C SER A 583 -11.24 -15.73 -48.47
N ILE A 584 -11.68 -14.48 -48.64
CA ILE A 584 -13.07 -14.07 -48.46
C ILE A 584 -13.76 -13.96 -49.83
N GLY A 585 -14.76 -14.82 -50.03
CA GLY A 585 -15.58 -14.84 -51.25
C GLY A 585 -16.74 -13.84 -51.22
N GLY A 586 -17.77 -14.09 -52.04
CA GLY A 586 -18.96 -13.24 -52.12
C GLY A 586 -19.93 -13.35 -50.94
N GLU A 587 -19.76 -14.35 -50.07
CA GLU A 587 -20.52 -14.48 -48.83
C GLU A 587 -19.70 -13.88 -47.67
N PRO A 588 -20.26 -12.92 -46.90
CA PRO A 588 -19.57 -12.34 -45.75
C PRO A 588 -19.18 -13.40 -44.70
N THR A 589 -17.98 -13.28 -44.14
CA THR A 589 -17.48 -14.17 -43.09
C THR A 589 -16.41 -13.47 -42.24
N VAL A 590 -16.05 -14.08 -41.11
CA VAL A 590 -14.91 -13.72 -40.25
C VAL A 590 -14.02 -14.95 -40.10
N MET A 591 -12.72 -14.70 -39.94
CA MET A 591 -11.68 -15.72 -40.05
C MET A 591 -10.58 -15.51 -39.02
N GLY A 592 -9.98 -16.62 -38.60
CA GLY A 592 -8.91 -16.63 -37.63
C GLY A 592 -8.59 -18.03 -37.14
N PHE A 593 -8.28 -18.15 -35.86
CA PHE A 593 -7.92 -19.40 -35.19
C PHE A 593 -8.91 -19.67 -34.06
N LYS A 594 -9.33 -20.92 -33.92
CA LYS A 594 -10.26 -21.37 -32.89
C LYS A 594 -9.94 -22.82 -32.51
N PRO A 595 -10.11 -23.21 -31.23
CA PRO A 595 -10.02 -24.59 -30.82
C PRO A 595 -10.94 -25.51 -31.62
N VAL A 596 -10.53 -26.77 -31.79
CA VAL A 596 -11.37 -27.81 -32.38
C VAL A 596 -12.73 -27.84 -31.70
N GLU A 597 -13.83 -27.89 -32.48
CA GLU A 597 -15.19 -27.94 -31.94
C GLU A 597 -15.34 -29.04 -30.86
N ASP A 598 -16.03 -28.69 -29.77
CA ASP A 598 -16.25 -29.55 -28.60
C ASP A 598 -14.98 -30.04 -27.85
N SER A 599 -13.80 -29.44 -28.09
CA SER A 599 -12.56 -29.80 -27.38
C SER A 599 -12.51 -29.32 -25.93
N GLY A 600 -13.18 -28.19 -25.62
CA GLY A 600 -13.11 -27.52 -24.33
C GLY A 600 -11.74 -26.87 -24.04
N ILE A 601 -10.88 -26.75 -25.05
CA ILE A 601 -9.58 -26.09 -24.93
C ILE A 601 -9.81 -24.59 -24.88
N GLN A 602 -9.16 -23.94 -23.91
CA GLN A 602 -9.08 -22.49 -23.71
C GLN A 602 -7.64 -22.14 -23.32
N PHE A 603 -7.22 -20.91 -23.54
CA PHE A 603 -5.92 -20.41 -23.10
C PHE A 603 -6.09 -19.44 -21.94
N ASP A 604 -5.40 -19.74 -20.84
CA ASP A 604 -5.32 -18.90 -19.65
C ASP A 604 -4.07 -18.03 -19.72
N ALA A 605 -4.27 -16.75 -20.02
CA ALA A 605 -3.21 -15.76 -20.12
C ALA A 605 -3.06 -14.91 -18.84
N THR A 606 -3.73 -15.28 -17.74
CA THR A 606 -3.74 -14.49 -16.50
C THR A 606 -2.31 -14.24 -15.98
N ALA A 607 -1.46 -15.27 -16.00
CA ALA A 607 -0.08 -15.19 -15.53
C ALA A 607 0.84 -14.32 -16.40
N ILE A 608 0.37 -13.85 -17.56
CA ILE A 608 1.09 -12.91 -18.43
C ILE A 608 0.25 -11.67 -18.73
N LEU A 609 -0.76 -11.35 -17.91
CA LEU A 609 -1.67 -10.24 -18.19
C LEU A 609 -0.93 -8.89 -18.37
N VAL A 610 0.01 -8.60 -17.48
CA VAL A 610 0.72 -7.30 -17.44
C VAL A 610 1.68 -7.16 -18.62
N ASP A 611 2.52 -8.17 -18.83
CA ASP A 611 3.63 -8.09 -19.80
C ASP A 611 3.33 -8.81 -21.12
N GLY A 612 2.21 -9.54 -21.21
CA GLY A 612 1.90 -10.40 -22.35
C GLY A 612 1.14 -9.69 -23.46
N VAL A 613 1.29 -10.26 -24.65
CA VAL A 613 0.74 -9.71 -25.89
C VAL A 613 0.09 -10.79 -26.74
N VAL A 614 -0.87 -10.39 -27.57
CA VAL A 614 -1.30 -11.12 -28.77
C VAL A 614 -0.56 -10.50 -29.95
N GLN A 615 0.28 -11.28 -30.62
CA GLN A 615 1.07 -10.81 -31.77
C GLN A 615 0.83 -11.70 -32.99
N PHE A 616 0.80 -11.10 -34.18
CA PHE A 616 0.81 -11.83 -35.44
C PHE A 616 1.30 -10.93 -36.57
N ASP A 617 1.85 -11.54 -37.61
CA ASP A 617 2.24 -10.85 -38.83
C ASP A 617 1.19 -11.08 -39.91
N LEU A 618 0.85 -10.03 -40.67
CA LEU A 618 -0.19 -10.08 -41.69
C LEU A 618 0.25 -9.41 -42.98
N LYS A 619 -0.03 -10.07 -44.12
CA LYS A 619 0.14 -9.53 -45.47
C LYS A 619 -1.13 -9.65 -46.28
N VAL A 620 -1.56 -8.54 -46.90
CA VAL A 620 -2.69 -8.55 -47.85
C VAL A 620 -2.18 -8.87 -49.25
N VAL A 621 -2.59 -10.01 -49.80
CA VAL A 621 -2.21 -10.46 -51.15
C VAL A 621 -3.15 -9.85 -52.20
N GLU A 622 -4.46 -9.94 -51.95
CA GLU A 622 -5.49 -9.32 -52.77
C GLU A 622 -6.38 -8.45 -51.85
N PRO A 623 -6.52 -7.13 -52.11
CA PRO A 623 -7.32 -6.26 -51.26
C PRO A 623 -8.83 -6.51 -51.43
N PRO A 624 -9.65 -6.10 -50.44
CA PRO A 624 -11.10 -6.07 -50.60
C PRO A 624 -11.55 -5.28 -51.84
N LEU A 625 -12.62 -5.73 -52.51
CA LEU A 625 -13.23 -4.98 -53.62
C LEU A 625 -13.82 -3.64 -53.18
N SER A 626 -14.18 -3.52 -51.90
CA SER A 626 -14.64 -2.27 -51.29
C SER A 626 -13.45 -1.44 -50.80
N SER A 627 -13.34 -0.18 -51.25
CA SER A 627 -12.34 0.77 -50.74
C SER A 627 -12.64 1.29 -49.33
N GLU A 628 -13.81 0.97 -48.77
CA GLU A 628 -14.26 1.37 -47.43
C GLU A 628 -14.03 0.26 -46.39
N ALA A 629 -13.38 -0.85 -46.77
CA ALA A 629 -13.14 -1.98 -45.88
C ALA A 629 -12.12 -1.61 -44.80
N THR A 630 -12.56 -1.59 -43.54
CA THR A 630 -11.69 -1.43 -42.37
C THR A 630 -11.26 -2.79 -41.86
N TRP A 631 -9.97 -2.96 -41.54
CA TRP A 631 -9.47 -4.19 -40.94
C TRP A 631 -9.69 -4.18 -39.43
N LEU A 632 -10.12 -5.32 -38.90
CA LEU A 632 -10.44 -5.52 -37.49
C LEU A 632 -9.64 -6.69 -36.93
N PHE A 633 -9.22 -6.52 -35.68
CA PHE A 633 -8.78 -7.59 -34.79
C PHE A 633 -9.91 -7.87 -33.81
N LYS A 634 -10.25 -9.14 -33.62
CA LYS A 634 -11.26 -9.56 -32.63
C LYS A 634 -10.76 -10.77 -31.84
N ILE A 635 -11.00 -10.76 -30.54
CA ILE A 635 -10.64 -11.84 -29.63
C ILE A 635 -11.82 -12.15 -28.72
N GLU A 636 -12.08 -13.43 -28.44
CA GLU A 636 -13.21 -13.91 -27.64
C GLU A 636 -12.75 -14.87 -26.55
N SER A 637 -13.51 -14.92 -25.45
CA SER A 637 -13.30 -15.83 -24.33
C SER A 637 -14.60 -16.49 -23.86
N ASP A 638 -14.47 -17.70 -23.32
CA ASP A 638 -15.55 -18.52 -22.76
C ASP A 638 -16.79 -18.62 -23.65
N GLY A 639 -16.59 -19.01 -24.91
CA GLY A 639 -17.66 -19.18 -25.90
C GLY A 639 -18.34 -17.88 -26.28
N ALA A 640 -17.54 -16.80 -26.44
CA ALA A 640 -18.00 -15.43 -26.68
C ALA A 640 -18.83 -14.81 -25.54
N THR A 641 -18.59 -15.25 -24.30
CA THR A 641 -19.16 -14.58 -23.11
C THR A 641 -18.55 -13.19 -22.92
N THR A 642 -17.25 -13.06 -23.21
CA THR A 642 -16.57 -11.76 -23.37
C THR A 642 -15.89 -11.70 -24.73
N GLU A 643 -15.83 -10.50 -25.31
CA GLU A 643 -15.20 -10.26 -26.61
C GLU A 643 -14.68 -8.82 -26.69
N VAL A 644 -13.59 -8.63 -27.41
CA VAL A 644 -13.04 -7.31 -27.73
C VAL A 644 -12.77 -7.24 -29.23
N GLU A 645 -13.22 -6.16 -29.87
CA GLU A 645 -13.03 -5.87 -31.29
C GLU A 645 -12.39 -4.48 -31.44
N LEU A 646 -11.25 -4.43 -32.11
CA LEU A 646 -10.43 -3.23 -32.29
C LEU A 646 -10.09 -3.03 -33.79
N PRO A 647 -9.91 -1.79 -34.25
CA PRO A 647 -9.23 -1.52 -35.52
C PRO A 647 -7.86 -2.21 -35.54
N LEU A 648 -7.57 -2.96 -36.61
CA LEU A 648 -6.28 -3.66 -36.74
C LEU A 648 -5.09 -2.70 -36.68
N ALA A 649 -5.26 -1.48 -37.20
CA ALA A 649 -4.25 -0.43 -37.21
C ALA A 649 -3.77 -0.02 -35.80
N ASP A 650 -4.58 -0.23 -34.76
CA ASP A 650 -4.22 0.12 -33.38
C ASP A 650 -3.08 -0.76 -32.85
N GLY A 651 -2.89 -1.96 -33.41
CA GLY A 651 -1.80 -2.86 -33.07
C GLY A 651 -0.47 -2.58 -33.77
N ASN A 652 -0.39 -1.53 -34.61
CA ASN A 652 0.82 -1.20 -35.37
C ASN A 652 0.94 0.31 -35.66
N GLY A 653 0.99 1.13 -34.60
CA GLY A 653 1.25 2.56 -34.70
C GLY A 653 0.23 3.35 -35.55
N GLY A 654 -1.00 2.84 -35.72
CA GLY A 654 -2.07 3.46 -36.51
C GLY A 654 -2.04 3.16 -38.01
N THR A 655 -1.23 2.19 -38.46
CA THR A 655 -1.10 1.86 -39.89
C THR A 655 -1.96 0.65 -40.27
N ALA A 656 -2.80 0.81 -41.30
CA ALA A 656 -3.57 -0.29 -41.87
C ALA A 656 -2.73 -1.19 -42.79
N PRO A 657 -3.12 -2.45 -43.04
CA PRO A 657 -2.37 -3.35 -43.90
C PRO A 657 -2.17 -2.80 -45.32
N VAL A 658 -0.92 -2.87 -45.80
CA VAL A 658 -0.55 -2.48 -47.16
C VAL A 658 -0.51 -3.72 -48.05
N VAL A 659 -1.04 -3.60 -49.27
CA VAL A 659 -1.08 -4.72 -50.22
C VAL A 659 0.34 -5.10 -50.64
N GLY A 660 0.68 -6.37 -50.44
CA GLY A 660 1.97 -6.96 -50.80
C GLY A 660 3.08 -6.80 -49.75
N GLU A 661 2.82 -6.14 -48.63
CA GLU A 661 3.81 -5.90 -47.57
C GLU A 661 3.42 -6.64 -46.28
N TRP A 662 4.40 -7.22 -45.60
CA TRP A 662 4.21 -7.78 -44.27
C TRP A 662 4.24 -6.66 -43.22
N ALA A 663 3.37 -6.77 -42.23
CA ALA A 663 3.36 -5.92 -41.05
C ALA A 663 3.06 -6.74 -39.80
N THR A 664 3.71 -6.41 -38.70
CA THR A 664 3.47 -6.99 -37.37
C THR A 664 2.39 -6.21 -36.65
N TYR A 665 1.47 -6.91 -36.01
CA TYR A 665 0.43 -6.34 -35.18
C TYR A 665 0.50 -6.94 -33.79
N THR A 666 0.60 -6.08 -32.78
CA THR A 666 0.78 -6.46 -31.39
C THR A 666 -0.28 -5.77 -30.52
N PHE A 667 -1.01 -6.55 -29.73
CA PHE A 667 -2.04 -6.06 -28.82
C PHE A 667 -1.73 -6.50 -27.39
N SER A 668 -1.66 -5.56 -26.45
CA SER A 668 -1.43 -5.84 -25.02
C SER A 668 -2.59 -6.63 -24.41
N LEU A 669 -2.29 -7.71 -23.67
CA LEU A 669 -3.32 -8.44 -22.91
C LEU A 669 -3.97 -7.57 -21.83
N GLN A 670 -3.20 -6.69 -21.18
CA GLN A 670 -3.74 -5.72 -20.23
C GLN A 670 -4.77 -4.80 -20.88
N ALA A 671 -4.45 -4.22 -22.04
CA ALA A 671 -5.38 -3.35 -22.77
C ALA A 671 -6.66 -4.09 -23.20
N LEU A 672 -6.53 -5.36 -23.60
CA LEU A 672 -7.69 -6.21 -23.94
C LEU A 672 -8.54 -6.54 -22.70
N SER A 673 -7.91 -6.81 -21.56
CA SER A 673 -8.63 -7.03 -20.29
C SER A 673 -9.36 -5.77 -19.82
N ASP A 674 -8.72 -4.60 -19.93
CA ASP A 674 -9.32 -3.30 -19.61
C ASP A 674 -10.51 -2.97 -20.53
N ALA A 675 -10.46 -3.43 -21.78
CA ALA A 675 -11.56 -3.36 -22.74
C ALA A 675 -12.69 -4.38 -22.47
N GLY A 676 -12.51 -5.28 -21.49
CA GLY A 676 -13.54 -6.19 -21.01
C GLY A 676 -13.36 -7.67 -21.39
N LEU A 677 -12.21 -8.06 -21.95
CA LEU A 677 -11.89 -9.46 -22.23
C LEU A 677 -11.55 -10.23 -20.94
N ASP A 678 -12.11 -11.43 -20.79
CA ASP A 678 -11.65 -12.40 -19.80
C ASP A 678 -10.41 -13.14 -20.32
N VAL A 679 -9.22 -12.72 -19.88
CA VAL A 679 -7.95 -13.31 -20.34
C VAL A 679 -7.69 -14.73 -19.80
N SER A 680 -8.49 -15.22 -18.85
CA SER A 680 -8.31 -16.55 -18.26
C SER A 680 -8.87 -17.69 -19.13
N ALA A 681 -9.66 -17.36 -20.15
CA ALA A 681 -10.45 -18.33 -20.91
C ALA A 681 -10.52 -18.01 -22.42
N ILE A 682 -9.43 -17.49 -23.01
CA ILE A 682 -9.38 -17.10 -24.42
C ILE A 682 -9.62 -18.33 -25.30
N ASP A 683 -10.55 -18.23 -26.26
CA ASP A 683 -10.91 -19.34 -27.14
C ASP A 683 -11.16 -18.97 -28.61
N VAL A 684 -11.00 -17.71 -29.01
CA VAL A 684 -11.00 -17.33 -30.44
C VAL A 684 -10.09 -16.12 -30.69
N VAL A 685 -9.29 -16.17 -31.76
CA VAL A 685 -8.47 -15.02 -32.23
C VAL A 685 -8.73 -14.79 -33.72
N MET A 686 -9.16 -13.59 -34.11
CA MET A 686 -9.64 -13.25 -35.46
C MET A 686 -9.02 -11.97 -36.02
N MET A 687 -8.80 -11.99 -37.33
CA MET A 687 -8.22 -10.87 -38.10
C MET A 687 -8.92 -10.84 -39.46
N PHE A 688 -9.72 -9.82 -39.73
CA PHE A 688 -10.58 -9.80 -40.93
C PHE A 688 -10.97 -8.37 -41.35
N PRO A 689 -11.31 -8.14 -42.62
CA PRO A 689 -12.00 -6.92 -43.05
C PRO A 689 -13.44 -6.91 -42.49
N ALA A 690 -13.91 -5.74 -42.05
CA ALA A 690 -15.21 -5.55 -41.43
C ALA A 690 -16.35 -6.22 -42.19
N TRP A 691 -17.33 -6.73 -41.42
CA TRP A 691 -18.39 -7.59 -41.94
C TRP A 691 -19.06 -7.03 -43.20
N GLY A 692 -19.07 -7.86 -44.26
CA GLY A 692 -19.71 -7.52 -45.55
C GLY A 692 -18.89 -6.60 -46.46
N THR A 693 -17.66 -6.23 -46.07
CA THR A 693 -16.77 -5.40 -46.90
C THR A 693 -15.59 -6.15 -47.51
N GLY A 694 -15.30 -7.36 -47.03
CA GLY A 694 -14.13 -8.18 -47.40
C GLY A 694 -14.24 -8.99 -48.70
N GLU A 695 -15.26 -8.80 -49.54
CA GLU A 695 -15.39 -9.60 -50.77
C GLU A 695 -14.14 -9.45 -51.66
N GLY A 696 -13.56 -10.59 -52.06
CA GLY A 696 -12.39 -10.66 -52.93
C GLY A 696 -11.05 -10.55 -52.20
N THR A 697 -11.04 -10.45 -50.86
CA THR A 697 -9.80 -10.35 -50.09
C THR A 697 -9.07 -11.70 -49.99
N VAL A 698 -7.76 -11.67 -50.20
CA VAL A 698 -6.84 -12.77 -49.87
C VAL A 698 -5.73 -12.20 -49.00
N TYR A 699 -5.48 -12.82 -47.85
CA TYR A 699 -4.44 -12.39 -46.93
C TYR A 699 -3.74 -13.59 -46.28
N GLN A 700 -2.54 -13.37 -45.80
CA GLN A 700 -1.68 -14.36 -45.19
C GLN A 700 -1.32 -13.92 -43.76
N VAL A 701 -1.18 -14.89 -42.87
CA VAL A 701 -0.81 -14.70 -41.47
C VAL A 701 0.33 -15.65 -41.11
N ASP A 702 1.28 -15.17 -40.32
CA ASP A 702 2.41 -15.93 -39.79
C ASP A 702 2.80 -15.39 -38.39
N GLU A 703 3.66 -16.10 -37.66
CA GLU A 703 4.14 -15.70 -36.32
C GLU A 703 3.02 -15.31 -35.33
N ALA A 704 1.88 -16.00 -35.41
CA ALA A 704 0.70 -15.72 -34.61
C ALA A 704 0.79 -16.41 -33.25
N ARG A 705 0.86 -15.63 -32.16
CA ARG A 705 1.03 -16.15 -30.79
C ARG A 705 0.42 -15.24 -29.70
N ILE A 706 0.14 -15.83 -28.55
CA ILE A 706 -0.13 -15.13 -27.27
C ILE A 706 0.98 -15.52 -26.30
N TYR A 707 1.77 -14.56 -25.83
CA TYR A 707 2.98 -14.85 -25.04
C TYR A 707 3.47 -13.64 -24.25
N ASN A 708 4.37 -13.86 -23.29
CA ASN A 708 5.16 -12.78 -22.69
C ASN A 708 6.45 -12.58 -23.50
N PRO A 709 6.63 -11.44 -24.20
CA PRO A 709 7.79 -11.19 -25.02
C PRO A 709 9.07 -10.96 -24.21
N SER A 710 8.96 -10.58 -22.93
CA SER A 710 10.10 -10.39 -22.02
C SER A 710 10.53 -11.69 -21.33
N ALA A 711 9.78 -12.79 -21.49
CA ALA A 711 10.08 -14.06 -20.82
C ALA A 711 11.43 -14.64 -21.32
N GLY A 712 12.47 -14.51 -20.50
CA GLY A 712 13.80 -15.06 -20.77
C GLY A 712 14.75 -14.14 -21.56
N MET A 713 14.42 -12.85 -21.72
CA MET A 713 15.31 -11.85 -22.34
C MET A 713 16.09 -11.07 -21.28
N GLU A 714 17.42 -11.13 -21.31
CA GLU A 714 18.29 -10.20 -20.59
C GLU A 714 18.41 -8.90 -21.42
N GLY A 715 18.23 -7.74 -20.80
CA GLY A 715 18.44 -6.45 -21.46
C GLY A 715 19.88 -6.29 -22.00
N LEU A 716 20.12 -5.23 -22.77
CA LEU A 716 21.43 -4.95 -23.36
C LEU A 716 22.22 -3.92 -22.55
N THR A 717 23.31 -4.34 -21.91
CA THR A 717 24.34 -3.40 -21.41
C THR A 717 25.29 -3.07 -22.56
N ILE A 718 25.19 -1.87 -23.12
CA ILE A 718 26.02 -1.39 -24.22
C ILE A 718 27.41 -1.01 -23.70
N PHE A 719 27.47 -0.34 -22.55
CA PHE A 719 28.72 0.08 -21.95
C PHE A 719 28.64 0.07 -20.42
N ARG A 720 29.48 -0.76 -19.80
CA ARG A 720 29.77 -0.72 -18.35
C ARG A 720 31.20 -1.17 -18.14
N ASN A 721 32.10 -0.25 -17.79
CA ASN A 721 33.56 -0.46 -17.79
C ASN A 721 34.20 -0.81 -19.14
N ASN A 722 33.52 -1.58 -19.98
CA ASN A 722 33.90 -1.98 -21.31
C ASN A 722 32.68 -1.91 -22.23
N ILE A 723 32.93 -1.69 -23.51
CA ILE A 723 31.89 -1.74 -24.53
C ILE A 723 31.54 -3.19 -24.86
N VAL A 724 30.26 -3.47 -25.07
CA VAL A 724 29.79 -4.80 -25.48
C VAL A 724 30.28 -5.15 -26.88
N SER A 725 30.45 -6.44 -27.15
CA SER A 725 30.82 -6.91 -28.49
C SER A 725 29.76 -6.51 -29.52
N GLY A 726 30.19 -5.99 -30.66
CA GLY A 726 29.28 -5.54 -31.73
C GLY A 726 28.87 -4.07 -31.60
N TRP A 727 29.36 -3.35 -30.60
CA TRP A 727 29.15 -1.91 -30.43
C TRP A 727 30.48 -1.17 -30.30
N ASN A 728 30.50 0.08 -30.76
CA ASN A 728 31.69 0.94 -30.73
C ASN A 728 31.36 2.34 -30.20
N LEU A 729 32.34 2.97 -29.54
CA LEU A 729 32.28 4.40 -29.31
C LEU A 729 32.39 5.09 -30.68
N TRP A 730 31.50 6.03 -30.94
CA TRP A 730 31.26 6.54 -32.29
C TRP A 730 31.29 8.05 -32.37
N ASP A 731 31.78 8.54 -33.51
CA ASP A 731 31.81 9.94 -33.93
C ASP A 731 31.26 10.01 -35.35
N CYS A 732 30.10 10.68 -35.52
CA CYS A 732 29.40 10.76 -36.81
C CYS A 732 30.26 11.26 -37.97
N CYS A 733 31.23 12.09 -37.62
CA CYS A 733 31.84 13.04 -38.52
C CYS A 733 33.37 12.88 -38.51
N ALA A 734 33.85 11.80 -37.86
CA ALA A 734 35.24 11.40 -37.71
C ALA A 734 36.17 12.56 -37.28
N GLY A 735 35.65 13.47 -36.43
CA GLY A 735 36.36 14.64 -35.94
C GLY A 735 37.28 14.34 -34.75
N THR A 736 36.97 13.28 -34.01
CA THR A 736 37.63 12.82 -32.79
C THR A 736 37.66 11.28 -32.71
N GLU A 737 38.45 10.77 -31.76
CA GLU A 737 38.52 9.35 -31.42
C GLU A 737 38.11 9.22 -29.95
N PRO A 738 36.83 8.92 -29.65
CA PRO A 738 36.36 8.68 -28.29
C PRO A 738 37.18 7.59 -27.59
N GLN A 739 37.39 7.72 -26.28
CA GLN A 739 38.29 6.83 -25.54
C GLN A 739 37.65 6.30 -24.26
N VAL A 740 38.02 5.09 -23.88
CA VAL A 740 37.75 4.58 -22.52
C VAL A 740 38.85 5.09 -21.59
N VAL A 741 38.46 5.78 -20.52
CA VAL A 741 39.37 6.36 -19.54
C VAL A 741 39.01 5.92 -18.13
N ASP A 742 39.99 5.84 -17.24
CA ASP A 742 39.76 5.55 -15.82
C ASP A 742 39.30 6.82 -15.09
N ALA A 743 38.06 6.80 -14.61
CA ALA A 743 37.42 7.85 -13.82
C ALA A 743 37.56 7.65 -12.29
N GLY A 744 38.11 6.51 -11.85
CA GLY A 744 38.15 6.11 -10.44
C GLY A 744 36.79 5.65 -9.90
N GLU A 745 36.78 5.20 -8.64
CA GLU A 745 35.57 4.73 -7.96
C GLU A 745 34.48 5.83 -7.85
N PRO A 746 33.18 5.48 -7.97
CA PRO A 746 32.64 4.11 -8.13
C PRO A 746 32.51 3.63 -9.58
N TYR A 747 32.88 4.44 -10.58
CA TYR A 747 32.59 4.15 -12.00
C TYR A 747 33.69 3.37 -12.73
N GLY A 748 34.94 3.46 -12.26
CA GLY A 748 36.05 2.76 -12.92
C GLY A 748 36.29 3.29 -14.33
N SER A 749 36.10 2.45 -15.36
CA SER A 749 36.40 2.80 -16.76
C SER A 749 35.17 3.37 -17.48
N VAL A 750 35.27 4.60 -17.99
CA VAL A 750 34.13 5.33 -18.58
C VAL A 750 34.42 5.74 -20.03
N ALA A 751 33.37 5.91 -20.83
CA ALA A 751 33.48 6.45 -22.18
C ALA A 751 33.66 7.98 -22.13
N GLN A 752 34.79 8.49 -22.61
CA GLN A 752 35.07 9.93 -22.73
C GLN A 752 34.88 10.41 -24.16
N PHE A 753 34.11 11.50 -24.28
CA PHE A 753 33.79 12.19 -25.52
C PHE A 753 34.31 13.62 -25.47
N GLU A 754 34.91 14.08 -26.58
CA GLU A 754 35.51 15.41 -26.69
C GLU A 754 35.01 16.13 -27.95
N ILE A 755 34.71 17.43 -27.85
CA ILE A 755 34.27 18.24 -28.99
C ILE A 755 35.27 19.39 -29.20
N PRO A 756 36.25 19.27 -30.13
CA PRO A 756 37.34 20.25 -30.27
C PRO A 756 36.90 21.56 -30.96
N GLY A 757 35.73 21.57 -31.62
CA GLY A 757 35.12 22.75 -32.24
C GLY A 757 35.18 22.80 -33.77
N TRP A 758 36.00 21.99 -34.44
CA TRP A 758 35.91 21.78 -35.89
C TRP A 758 36.62 20.49 -36.33
N PRO A 759 35.99 19.63 -37.16
CA PRO A 759 34.59 19.70 -37.60
C PRO A 759 33.62 19.53 -36.42
N GLU A 760 32.42 20.09 -36.55
CA GLU A 760 31.33 19.82 -35.61
C GLU A 760 30.95 18.34 -35.71
N THR A 761 30.61 17.72 -34.58
CA THR A 761 30.32 16.29 -34.50
C THR A 761 29.25 15.97 -33.47
N VAL A 762 28.66 14.79 -33.60
CA VAL A 762 27.73 14.12 -32.69
C VAL A 762 28.38 12.80 -32.29
N LEU A 763 28.32 12.48 -31.01
CA LEU A 763 29.08 11.42 -30.38
C LEU A 763 28.15 10.49 -29.60
N GLY A 764 28.51 9.22 -29.52
CA GLY A 764 27.70 8.22 -28.82
C GLY A 764 28.20 6.81 -29.02
N PHE A 765 27.27 5.87 -29.10
CA PHE A 765 27.47 4.45 -29.24
C PHE A 765 26.76 3.99 -30.51
N GLN A 766 27.48 3.25 -31.36
CA GLN A 766 26.93 2.71 -32.60
C GLN A 766 27.24 1.22 -32.70
N ALA A 767 26.22 0.45 -33.08
CA ALA A 767 26.36 -0.95 -33.42
C ALA A 767 27.14 -1.15 -34.74
N ASP A 768 27.86 -2.26 -34.87
CA ASP A 768 28.54 -2.67 -36.11
C ASP A 768 27.55 -2.82 -37.29
N GLU A 769 28.07 -2.85 -38.52
CA GLU A 769 27.27 -3.12 -39.72
C GLU A 769 26.49 -4.45 -39.57
N ASP A 770 25.18 -4.41 -39.85
CA ASP A 770 24.22 -5.52 -39.67
C ASP A 770 23.94 -5.93 -38.20
N VAL A 771 24.28 -5.09 -37.22
CA VAL A 771 23.94 -5.28 -35.79
C VAL A 771 22.93 -4.22 -35.35
N SER A 772 21.83 -4.68 -34.74
CA SER A 772 20.88 -3.84 -34.01
C SER A 772 20.30 -4.60 -32.82
N PHE A 773 19.58 -3.90 -31.95
CA PHE A 773 18.94 -4.46 -30.78
C PHE A 773 17.42 -4.33 -30.91
N ASP A 774 16.73 -5.48 -30.82
CA ASP A 774 15.28 -5.54 -30.72
C ASP A 774 14.85 -5.37 -29.26
N ALA A 775 14.40 -4.16 -28.94
CA ALA A 775 13.86 -3.77 -27.64
C ALA A 775 12.33 -3.83 -27.60
N SER A 776 11.66 -4.32 -28.65
CA SER A 776 10.19 -4.36 -28.72
C SER A 776 9.59 -5.23 -27.61
N SER A 777 10.34 -6.25 -27.17
CA SER A 777 10.03 -7.10 -26.02
C SER A 777 10.08 -6.40 -24.65
N LEU A 778 10.60 -5.18 -24.58
CA LEU A 778 10.74 -4.38 -23.36
C LEU A 778 9.76 -3.19 -23.33
N MET A 779 8.88 -3.02 -24.33
CA MET A 779 8.08 -1.80 -24.51
C MET A 779 7.22 -1.39 -23.29
N GLY A 780 6.73 -2.35 -22.49
CA GLY A 780 5.83 -2.08 -21.36
C GLY A 780 6.48 -1.49 -20.12
N ASN A 781 7.74 -1.84 -19.82
CA ASN A 781 8.47 -1.42 -18.61
C ASN A 781 9.95 -1.09 -18.88
N GLY A 782 10.34 -1.02 -20.15
CA GLY A 782 11.72 -0.88 -20.57
C GLY A 782 12.19 0.57 -20.66
N VAL A 783 13.48 0.75 -20.41
CA VAL A 783 14.15 2.04 -20.45
C VAL A 783 15.51 1.95 -21.14
N ILE A 784 15.94 3.09 -21.69
CA ILE A 784 17.37 3.35 -21.92
C ILE A 784 17.88 4.21 -20.78
N SER A 785 18.92 3.75 -20.10
CA SER A 785 19.55 4.46 -18.99
C SER A 785 21.06 4.58 -19.14
N PHE A 786 21.62 5.66 -18.59
CA PHE A 786 23.07 5.89 -18.52
C PHE A 786 23.43 6.94 -17.48
N ASP A 787 24.65 6.89 -16.97
CA ASP A 787 25.21 7.90 -16.09
C ASP A 787 26.12 8.82 -16.90
N MET A 788 26.03 10.13 -16.67
CA MET A 788 26.84 11.12 -17.37
C MET A 788 27.38 12.19 -16.43
N ARG A 789 28.62 12.63 -16.66
CA ARG A 789 29.17 13.87 -16.10
C ARG A 789 29.79 14.78 -17.15
N ILE A 790 29.68 16.08 -16.93
CA ILE A 790 30.40 17.09 -17.72
C ILE A 790 31.76 17.35 -17.06
N VAL A 791 32.85 16.97 -17.73
CA VAL A 791 34.23 17.21 -17.24
C VAL A 791 34.65 18.65 -17.55
N GLN A 792 34.30 19.15 -18.73
CA GLN A 792 34.61 20.50 -19.18
C GLN A 792 33.43 21.06 -19.96
N GLN A 793 32.96 22.24 -19.56
CA GLN A 793 31.88 22.98 -20.24
C GLN A 793 32.33 23.53 -21.61
N PRO A 794 31.38 23.84 -22.51
CA PRO A 794 31.69 24.49 -23.76
C PRO A 794 32.34 25.86 -23.55
N SER A 795 33.34 26.16 -24.38
CA SER A 795 34.07 27.43 -24.40
C SER A 795 33.20 28.65 -24.71
N GLY A 796 32.01 28.44 -25.29
CA GLY A 796 31.02 29.47 -25.60
C GLY A 796 30.03 29.81 -24.48
N GLY A 797 29.99 29.04 -23.37
CA GLY A 797 28.99 29.16 -22.31
C GLY A 797 28.09 27.92 -22.18
N GLU A 798 26.90 28.08 -21.59
CA GLU A 798 25.91 27.00 -21.45
C GLU A 798 25.34 26.58 -22.81
N THR A 799 24.97 25.30 -22.93
CA THR A 799 24.38 24.69 -24.12
C THR A 799 23.21 23.81 -23.74
N ASP A 800 22.22 23.71 -24.61
CA ASP A 800 21.23 22.65 -24.53
C ASP A 800 21.93 21.32 -24.85
N TRP A 801 21.53 20.25 -24.14
CA TRP A 801 21.99 18.89 -24.38
C TRP A 801 20.83 18.06 -24.91
N LEU A 802 21.13 17.19 -25.85
CA LEU A 802 20.17 16.32 -26.52
C LEU A 802 20.54 14.86 -26.27
N PHE A 803 19.50 14.07 -26.08
CA PHE A 803 19.55 12.62 -26.13
C PHE A 803 18.84 12.18 -27.42
N LYS A 804 19.50 11.32 -28.19
CA LYS A 804 18.97 10.82 -29.46
C LYS A 804 19.20 9.33 -29.61
N VAL A 805 18.19 8.63 -30.12
CA VAL A 805 18.24 7.20 -30.46
C VAL A 805 17.81 7.04 -31.92
N GLU A 806 18.50 6.20 -32.67
CA GLU A 806 18.20 5.93 -34.09
C GLU A 806 18.10 4.43 -34.36
N SER A 807 17.21 4.07 -35.29
CA SER A 807 17.21 2.76 -35.91
C SER A 807 18.21 2.67 -37.07
N THR A 808 18.43 1.48 -37.63
CA THR A 808 19.46 1.24 -38.64
C THR A 808 19.35 2.20 -39.82
N GLY A 809 20.44 2.94 -40.08
CA GLY A 809 20.51 3.91 -41.17
C GLY A 809 19.69 5.18 -40.94
N ALA A 810 19.31 5.47 -39.68
CA ALA A 810 18.45 6.59 -39.29
C ALA A 810 17.08 6.56 -39.98
N ALA A 811 16.50 5.36 -40.12
CA ALA A 811 15.16 5.19 -40.71
C ALA A 811 14.05 5.76 -39.81
N THR A 812 14.19 5.58 -38.49
CA THR A 812 13.38 6.22 -37.45
C THR A 812 14.30 6.80 -36.37
N GLU A 813 13.84 7.84 -35.68
CA GLU A 813 14.63 8.51 -34.65
C GLU A 813 13.74 9.05 -33.52
N PHE A 814 14.31 9.07 -32.31
CA PHE A 814 13.77 9.76 -31.14
C PHE A 814 14.79 10.78 -30.66
N GLU A 815 14.41 12.05 -30.53
CA GLU A 815 15.27 13.11 -30.02
C GLU A 815 14.54 13.96 -28.99
N VAL A 816 15.14 14.12 -27.81
CA VAL A 816 14.59 14.94 -26.72
C VAL A 816 15.70 15.72 -26.00
N PRO A 817 15.37 16.82 -25.29
CA PRO A 817 16.29 17.42 -24.34
C PRO A 817 16.78 16.39 -23.33
N LEU A 818 18.09 16.30 -23.11
CA LEU A 818 18.72 15.36 -22.17
C LEU A 818 18.13 15.50 -20.75
N ALA A 819 17.78 16.73 -20.37
CA ALA A 819 17.16 17.04 -19.08
C ALA A 819 15.84 16.27 -18.83
N ASN A 820 15.13 15.83 -19.87
CA ASN A 820 13.90 15.04 -19.71
C ASN A 820 14.16 13.71 -19.01
N GLY A 821 15.34 13.12 -19.19
CA GLY A 821 15.71 11.85 -18.53
C GLY A 821 16.16 12.00 -17.08
N ASN A 822 16.21 13.23 -16.54
CA ASN A 822 16.66 13.52 -15.19
C ASN A 822 15.91 14.73 -14.58
N PHE A 823 14.58 14.61 -14.47
CA PHE A 823 13.69 15.58 -13.80
C PHE A 823 13.85 17.06 -14.23
N GLY A 824 14.24 17.29 -15.49
CA GLY A 824 14.46 18.63 -16.04
C GLY A 824 15.82 19.26 -15.68
N SER A 825 16.78 18.46 -15.19
CA SER A 825 18.11 18.92 -14.76
C SER A 825 19.26 18.32 -15.59
N LEU A 826 20.36 19.06 -15.69
CA LEU A 826 21.62 18.62 -16.34
C LEU A 826 22.70 18.38 -15.28
N PRO A 827 23.74 17.58 -15.56
CA PRO A 827 24.80 17.32 -14.59
C PRO A 827 25.56 18.61 -14.29
N ALA A 828 25.85 18.88 -13.01
CA ALA A 828 26.82 19.90 -12.66
C ALA A 828 28.22 19.49 -13.12
N THR A 829 29.08 20.46 -13.43
CA THR A 829 30.44 20.15 -13.90
C THR A 829 31.22 19.38 -12.83
N GLY A 830 31.65 18.17 -13.18
CA GLY A 830 32.37 17.23 -12.31
C GLY A 830 31.49 16.25 -11.54
N GLU A 831 30.17 16.41 -11.56
CA GLU A 831 29.21 15.54 -10.86
C GLU A 831 28.52 14.58 -11.84
N TRP A 832 28.32 13.35 -11.40
CA TRP A 832 27.57 12.33 -12.14
C TRP A 832 26.08 12.50 -11.91
N ALA A 833 25.29 12.28 -12.96
CA ALA A 833 23.85 12.21 -12.91
C ALA A 833 23.36 11.05 -13.79
N ARG A 834 22.33 10.33 -13.33
CA ARG A 834 21.67 9.27 -14.09
C ARG A 834 20.58 9.86 -14.97
N PHE A 835 20.47 9.34 -16.17
CA PHE A 835 19.45 9.68 -17.15
C PHE A 835 18.71 8.42 -17.55
N THR A 836 17.38 8.46 -17.50
CA THR A 836 16.51 7.31 -17.81
C THR A 836 15.40 7.77 -18.77
N PHE A 837 15.21 7.04 -19.87
CA PHE A 837 14.22 7.35 -20.91
C PHE A 837 13.36 6.12 -21.20
N SER A 838 12.03 6.27 -21.17
CA SER A 838 11.06 5.20 -21.42
C SER A 838 11.09 4.73 -22.86
N LEU A 839 11.14 3.41 -23.09
CA LEU A 839 10.97 2.83 -24.42
C LEU A 839 9.56 3.03 -24.98
N GLN A 840 8.53 3.06 -24.11
CA GLN A 840 7.16 3.38 -24.52
C GLN A 840 7.08 4.80 -25.11
N ASP A 841 7.72 5.79 -24.47
CA ASP A 841 7.72 7.16 -24.98
C ASP A 841 8.44 7.27 -26.34
N MET A 842 9.48 6.47 -26.55
CA MET A 842 10.19 6.40 -27.83
C MET A 842 9.33 5.78 -28.92
N PHE A 843 8.64 4.68 -28.61
CA PHE A 843 7.70 4.03 -29.51
C PHE A 843 6.53 4.96 -29.88
N ASP A 844 5.94 5.64 -28.90
CA ASP A 844 4.86 6.61 -29.11
C ASP A 844 5.31 7.81 -29.97
N ALA A 845 6.59 8.15 -29.90
CA ALA A 845 7.22 9.16 -30.75
C ALA A 845 7.60 8.65 -32.15
N GLY A 846 7.41 7.36 -32.44
CA GLY A 846 7.60 6.74 -33.75
C GLY A 846 8.96 6.07 -33.98
N LEU A 847 9.74 5.80 -32.92
CA LEU A 847 10.96 4.99 -33.02
C LEU A 847 10.62 3.51 -33.22
N ASP A 848 11.29 2.86 -34.17
CA ASP A 848 11.25 1.41 -34.33
C ASP A 848 12.11 0.73 -33.26
N LEU A 849 11.44 0.21 -32.23
CA LEU A 849 12.11 -0.51 -31.14
C LEU A 849 12.71 -1.84 -31.58
N THR A 850 12.36 -2.39 -32.74
CA THR A 850 12.91 -3.68 -33.20
C THR A 850 14.33 -3.58 -33.74
N ASP A 851 14.83 -2.36 -33.94
CA ASP A 851 16.04 -2.10 -34.71
C ASP A 851 16.91 -0.97 -34.13
N ILE A 852 17.04 -0.87 -32.79
CA ILE A 852 17.86 0.17 -32.16
C ILE A 852 19.34 -0.06 -32.49
N ASN A 853 19.99 0.93 -33.11
CA ASN A 853 21.35 0.78 -33.65
C ASN A 853 22.31 1.90 -33.23
N VAL A 854 21.79 3.09 -32.86
CA VAL A 854 22.61 4.21 -32.37
C VAL A 854 22.00 4.85 -31.13
N ILE A 855 22.85 5.15 -30.14
CA ILE A 855 22.50 5.97 -28.97
C ILE A 855 23.48 7.13 -28.86
N MET A 856 22.98 8.36 -28.81
CA MET A 856 23.78 9.58 -28.81
C MET A 856 23.41 10.51 -27.67
N VAL A 857 24.43 11.15 -27.11
CA VAL A 857 24.29 12.23 -26.14
C VAL A 857 25.24 13.32 -26.55
N PHE A 858 24.73 14.50 -26.86
CA PHE A 858 25.54 15.59 -27.42
C PHE A 858 24.96 16.97 -27.11
N PRO A 859 25.81 18.01 -27.03
CA PRO A 859 25.35 19.38 -26.95
C PRO A 859 24.75 19.82 -28.29
N ALA A 860 23.85 20.81 -28.25
CA ALA A 860 23.22 21.38 -29.43
C ALA A 860 24.24 21.75 -30.52
N TRP A 861 23.79 21.66 -31.77
CA TRP A 861 24.68 21.80 -32.91
C TRP A 861 25.39 23.17 -32.92
N GLY A 862 26.73 23.14 -32.95
CA GLY A 862 27.58 24.32 -33.02
C GLY A 862 27.80 25.08 -31.69
N THR A 863 27.25 24.60 -30.58
CA THR A 863 27.44 25.22 -29.25
C THR A 863 28.41 24.45 -28.35
N GLY A 864 28.70 23.19 -28.66
CA GLY A 864 29.54 22.28 -27.87
C GLY A 864 31.06 22.46 -27.95
N GLN A 865 31.57 23.55 -28.53
CA GLN A 865 33.02 23.69 -28.74
C GLN A 865 33.81 23.70 -27.42
N GLY A 866 34.78 22.80 -27.28
CA GLY A 866 35.66 22.65 -26.14
C GLY A 866 35.10 21.78 -25.01
N THR A 867 33.95 21.14 -25.22
CA THR A 867 33.30 20.29 -24.23
C THR A 867 34.01 18.94 -24.09
N VAL A 868 34.14 18.46 -22.85
CA VAL A 868 34.56 17.10 -22.52
C VAL A 868 33.54 16.52 -21.54
N TYR A 869 33.03 15.33 -21.83
CA TYR A 869 32.06 14.65 -20.98
C TYR A 869 32.32 13.16 -20.97
N GLN A 870 31.82 12.50 -19.93
CA GLN A 870 32.01 11.08 -19.69
C GLN A 870 30.66 10.41 -19.46
N ILE A 871 30.51 9.20 -19.98
CA ILE A 871 29.30 8.38 -19.89
C ILE A 871 29.68 6.97 -19.44
N ASP A 872 28.86 6.37 -18.57
CA ASP A 872 28.98 4.98 -18.14
C ASP A 872 27.59 4.37 -17.89
N ASN A 873 27.52 3.06 -17.61
CA ASN A 873 26.27 2.32 -17.33
C ASN A 873 25.17 2.49 -18.41
N VAL A 874 25.56 2.43 -19.69
CA VAL A 874 24.64 2.56 -20.83
C VAL A 874 23.91 1.26 -21.06
N GLU A 875 22.60 1.25 -20.82
CA GLU A 875 21.78 0.04 -20.72
C GLU A 875 20.40 0.22 -21.36
N ILE A 876 19.91 -0.86 -21.98
CA ILE A 876 18.51 -1.02 -22.41
C ILE A 876 17.92 -2.19 -21.61
N THR A 877 17.12 -1.91 -20.59
CA THR A 877 16.64 -2.91 -19.61
C THR A 877 15.20 -2.63 -19.19
N ASN A 878 14.56 -3.54 -18.46
CA ASN A 878 13.36 -3.20 -17.68
C ASN A 878 13.74 -2.30 -16.49
N PHE A 879 12.75 -1.53 -16.03
CA PHE A 879 12.80 -0.77 -14.77
C PHE A 879 13.05 -1.65 -13.55
#